data_AF-A0A968Q0Y2-F1
#
_entry.id   AF-A0A968Q0Y2-F1
#
_cell.length_a   1.000
_cell.length_b   1.000
_cell.length_c   1.000
_cell.angle_alpha   90.00
_cell.angle_beta   90.00
_cell.angle_gamma   90.00
#
_symmetry.space_group_name_H-M   'P 1'
#
loop_
_entity.id
_entity.type
_entity.pdbx_description
1 polymer ?
#
loop_
_entity_poly.entity_id
_entity_poly.type
_entity_poly.pdbx_seq_one_letter_code
_entity_poly.pdbx_strand_id
1 'polypeptide(L)'
;MLHSSNATQRSAGLELLDEMIRAKRLPDNCYQLVEAYRTQRLKRTDAEEELLLKFAEPAKQETPTLENGLGLFDPAQRTPAIPPEFPDREVILVTDAARNILRSLDDLIHAHRATPVTLRNWDANEGEEQLLGNLNWLDTPLQYRAQTNAIDYLPLAEVWQNWCEYRPAELRDPDGLELLRAKVAFAAGEDGYSFHSHYFGFSGERILPWIKTLNQRLMVDIDDLKYPMLVRSLLEWLIFLHPPTTEIDFILDAAQFSLAAIREAIEQRLLESNSDSELSELSEIEPLTDDGSDLANQLNSLGLEADTLNQLAAMGIDAATLSQAMQIGAISHGLPATQSDDTFDWREDSQLNAWISLAIDYYLSNASAWTQAQFRRLWHLLCWRDRPHGTVPHWVVVENGGYAGYQMLPIDNQMEGSLKRCRPNLEQVLKAFTIGIATEADVLDCLIGSRFGNNFSELSALTQRDRDRTRHDYAFLQHNEFDFLYELVDRCRNRILEIESDRGDLPTPATEAVLSLQSVLGIPSVLRLMQNLGKEQFTRGWNYDRASKSSVFSHLIRISFPAPTDMPEDFAQQMRARGMDDRSAIELAVYAPQWARYVEHALNWPAFAEAVWWFHAHTKDSHWEVEQSIRESWTAQMTEYTPLTSQDLLDGAVDVAWFWRVYRAMQPAQWDAIHEAAKFASGGQGHQRARLFADAMLGQIQKTDAIKRIQSKRHQDSIRALGLIPLTKGKKREADILERYEVIQESCAARSNLVLNVRLAKSSLLVLPWKIFPAQRVTPIRNVWSGQWKRKPLPISPKVRSRSPKAKSQSVCRLTIAAFLT
;
A
#
# COMPACT_ATOMS: atom_id res chain seq x y z
N MET A 1 9.44 37.39 -10.35
CA MET A 1 9.54 36.35 -11.40
C MET A 1 8.97 36.80 -12.74
N LEU A 2 7.71 37.27 -12.79
CA LEU A 2 7.05 37.69 -14.04
C LEU A 2 7.75 38.80 -14.84
N HIS A 3 8.54 39.66 -14.20
CA HIS A 3 9.31 40.70 -14.88
C HIS A 3 10.68 40.22 -15.42
N SER A 4 11.03 38.94 -15.24
CA SER A 4 12.33 38.40 -15.65
C SER A 4 12.50 38.41 -17.18
N SER A 5 13.73 38.62 -17.65
CA SER A 5 14.08 38.42 -19.06
C SER A 5 14.05 36.95 -19.46
N ASN A 6 14.18 36.02 -18.52
CA ASN A 6 14.16 34.57 -18.76
C ASN A 6 12.73 34.02 -18.84
N ALA A 7 12.39 33.34 -19.93
CA ALA A 7 11.06 32.76 -20.16
C ALA A 7 10.68 31.68 -19.14
N THR A 8 11.61 30.79 -18.76
CA THR A 8 11.34 29.72 -17.79
C THR A 8 10.97 30.29 -16.42
N GLN A 9 11.62 31.37 -16.00
CA GLN A 9 11.30 32.04 -14.74
C GLN A 9 9.93 32.75 -14.77
N ARG A 10 9.47 33.17 -15.95
CA ARG A 10 8.15 33.77 -16.09
C ARG A 10 7.05 32.70 -16.12
N SER A 11 7.25 31.60 -16.85
CA SER A 11 6.36 30.43 -16.82
C SER A 11 6.19 29.90 -15.40
N ALA A 12 7.29 29.69 -14.66
CA ALA A 12 7.24 29.30 -13.25
C ALA A 12 6.52 30.35 -12.37
N GLY A 13 6.59 31.63 -12.74
CA GLY A 13 5.88 32.71 -12.04
C GLY A 13 4.37 32.67 -12.28
N LEU A 14 3.93 32.32 -13.49
CA LEU A 14 2.52 32.13 -13.82
C LEU A 14 1.96 30.87 -13.16
N GLU A 15 2.74 29.78 -13.14
CA GLU A 15 2.38 28.55 -12.40
C GLU A 15 2.25 28.82 -10.91
N LEU A 16 3.15 29.61 -10.31
CA LEU A 16 3.03 30.00 -8.91
C LEU A 16 1.74 30.79 -8.63
N LEU A 17 1.33 31.67 -9.55
CA LEU A 17 0.06 32.40 -9.40
C LEU A 17 -1.16 31.49 -9.55
N ASP A 18 -1.13 30.51 -10.47
CA ASP A 18 -2.18 29.47 -10.56
C ASP A 18 -2.30 28.71 -9.23
N GLU A 19 -1.17 28.26 -8.68
CA GLU A 19 -1.15 27.56 -7.39
C GLU A 19 -1.63 28.42 -6.22
N MET A 20 -1.27 29.70 -6.18
CA MET A 20 -1.77 30.63 -5.15
C MET A 20 -3.29 30.81 -5.23
N ILE A 21 -3.85 30.91 -6.44
CA ILE A 21 -5.30 31.01 -6.66
C ILE A 21 -5.99 29.71 -6.21
N ARG A 22 -5.46 28.55 -6.62
CA ARG A 22 -5.95 27.22 -6.21
C ARG A 22 -5.92 27.03 -4.70
N ALA A 23 -4.87 27.53 -4.04
CA ALA A 23 -4.72 27.51 -2.59
C ALA A 23 -5.55 28.60 -1.87
N LYS A 24 -6.38 29.37 -2.58
CA LYS A 24 -7.17 30.51 -2.07
C LYS A 24 -6.33 31.58 -1.37
N ARG A 25 -5.07 31.75 -1.75
CA ARG A 25 -4.13 32.72 -1.18
C ARG A 25 -4.08 33.98 -2.04
N LEU A 26 -4.74 35.04 -1.58
CA LEU A 26 -4.82 36.34 -2.27
C LEU A 26 -5.27 36.23 -3.74
N PRO A 27 -6.36 35.49 -4.04
CA PRO A 27 -6.74 35.17 -5.42
C PRO A 27 -6.96 36.41 -6.29
N ASP A 28 -7.58 37.46 -5.75
CA ASP A 28 -7.81 38.72 -6.47
C ASP A 28 -6.50 39.39 -6.89
N ASN A 29 -5.50 39.41 -6.00
CA ASN A 29 -4.18 39.98 -6.30
C ASN A 29 -3.47 39.15 -7.37
N CYS A 30 -3.59 37.82 -7.32
CA CYS A 30 -3.02 36.94 -8.33
C CYS A 30 -3.65 37.18 -9.71
N TYR A 31 -4.97 37.29 -9.81
CA TYR A 31 -5.65 37.63 -11.07
C TYR A 31 -5.23 39.01 -11.59
N GLN A 32 -5.07 40.01 -10.70
CA GLN A 32 -4.56 41.33 -11.08
C GLN A 32 -3.13 41.25 -11.65
N LEU A 33 -2.25 40.43 -11.07
CA LEU A 33 -0.90 40.22 -11.57
C LEU A 33 -0.89 39.49 -12.92
N VAL A 34 -1.78 38.52 -13.13
CA VAL A 34 -1.95 37.83 -14.41
C VAL A 34 -2.43 38.79 -15.49
N GLU A 35 -3.41 39.65 -15.21
CA GLU A 35 -3.89 40.64 -16.17
C GLU A 35 -2.88 41.76 -16.44
N ALA A 36 -2.13 42.19 -15.42
CA ALA A 36 -0.99 43.09 -15.60
C ALA A 36 0.08 42.44 -16.50
N TYR A 37 0.33 41.14 -16.35
CA TYR A 37 1.27 40.42 -17.20
C TYR A 37 0.77 40.31 -18.65
N ARG A 38 -0.51 39.97 -18.85
CA ARG A 38 -1.16 39.93 -20.17
C ARG A 38 -1.03 41.26 -20.90
N THR A 39 -1.32 42.36 -20.21
CA THR A 39 -1.29 43.70 -20.81
C THR A 39 0.13 44.22 -21.07
N GLN A 40 1.07 43.97 -20.15
CA GLN A 40 2.43 44.50 -20.25
C GLN A 40 3.34 43.72 -21.20
N ARG A 41 3.08 42.42 -21.41
CA ARG A 41 3.95 41.55 -22.22
C ARG A 41 3.28 41.15 -23.54
N LEU A 42 3.69 41.80 -24.62
CA LEU A 42 3.16 41.54 -25.97
C LEU A 42 3.82 40.34 -26.68
N LYS A 43 5.02 39.93 -26.24
CA LYS A 43 5.77 38.82 -26.85
C LYS A 43 5.94 37.71 -25.82
N ARG A 44 5.20 36.62 -26.01
CA ARG A 44 5.07 35.48 -25.10
C ARG A 44 5.45 34.20 -25.84
N THR A 45 5.88 33.18 -25.11
CA THR A 45 6.07 31.84 -25.65
C THR A 45 4.74 31.07 -25.64
N ASP A 46 4.66 30.01 -26.44
CA ASP A 46 3.48 29.14 -26.49
C ASP A 46 3.11 28.60 -25.09
N ALA A 47 4.12 28.24 -24.28
CA ALA A 47 3.93 27.79 -22.89
C ALA A 47 3.35 28.89 -21.98
N GLU A 48 3.77 30.15 -22.15
CA GLU A 48 3.20 31.28 -21.40
C GLU A 48 1.74 31.54 -21.83
N GLU A 49 1.44 31.39 -23.12
CA GLU A 49 0.10 31.59 -23.67
C GLU A 49 -0.88 30.50 -23.23
N GLU A 50 -0.43 29.25 -23.21
CA GLU A 50 -1.16 28.09 -22.69
C GLU A 50 -1.48 28.25 -21.19
N LEU A 51 -0.50 28.65 -20.38
CA LEU A 51 -0.72 28.95 -18.96
C LEU A 51 -1.73 30.08 -18.78
N LEU A 52 -1.67 31.12 -19.61
CA LEU A 52 -2.60 32.23 -19.53
C LEU A 52 -4.04 31.81 -19.83
N LEU A 53 -4.29 30.86 -20.73
CA LEU A 53 -5.65 30.36 -21.00
C LEU A 53 -6.33 29.79 -19.75
N LYS A 54 -5.57 29.23 -18.81
CA LYS A 54 -6.09 28.70 -17.54
C LYS A 54 -6.81 29.77 -16.71
N PHE A 55 -6.50 31.06 -16.88
CA PHE A 55 -7.10 32.14 -16.09
C PHE A 55 -8.33 32.79 -16.75
N ALA A 56 -8.83 32.28 -17.89
CA ALA A 56 -9.88 32.94 -18.67
C ALA A 56 -11.33 32.75 -18.13
N GLU A 57 -11.59 31.73 -17.29
CA GLU A 57 -12.93 31.46 -16.74
C GLU A 57 -12.89 31.15 -15.23
N PRO A 58 -12.85 32.17 -14.34
CA PRO A 58 -12.76 31.98 -12.89
C PRO A 58 -13.97 31.22 -12.28
N ALA A 59 -15.14 31.32 -12.90
CA ALA A 59 -16.41 30.78 -12.38
C ALA A 59 -16.66 29.30 -12.69
N LYS A 60 -15.84 28.65 -13.53
CA LYS A 60 -15.98 27.22 -13.88
C LYS A 60 -14.85 26.33 -13.35
N GLN A 61 -13.85 26.92 -12.72
CA GLN A 61 -12.76 26.19 -12.09
C GLN A 61 -13.06 26.01 -10.61
N GLU A 62 -13.96 25.08 -10.28
CA GLU A 62 -13.78 24.43 -8.98
C GLU A 62 -12.40 23.81 -8.99
N THR A 63 -11.53 24.30 -8.11
CA THR A 63 -10.17 23.79 -7.99
C THR A 63 -10.26 22.29 -7.68
N PRO A 64 -9.66 21.41 -8.50
CA PRO A 64 -9.65 19.99 -8.20
C PRO A 64 -8.97 19.77 -6.85
N THR A 65 -9.67 19.14 -5.91
CA THR A 65 -9.14 18.77 -4.60
C THR A 65 -9.52 17.33 -4.31
N LEU A 66 -8.86 16.66 -3.38
CA LEU A 66 -9.33 15.33 -2.99
C LEU A 66 -10.72 15.40 -2.31
N GLU A 67 -11.09 16.53 -1.72
CA GLU A 67 -12.39 16.67 -1.05
C GLU A 67 -13.57 16.61 -2.03
N ASN A 68 -13.46 17.27 -3.19
CA ASN A 68 -14.45 17.16 -4.27
C ASN A 68 -14.15 16.04 -5.29
N GLY A 69 -13.33 15.06 -4.90
CA GLY A 69 -12.94 13.94 -5.76
C GLY A 69 -12.32 14.39 -7.08
N LEU A 70 -11.50 15.44 -7.03
CA LEU A 70 -10.86 16.07 -8.19
C LEU A 70 -11.87 16.71 -9.17
N GLY A 71 -13.03 17.13 -8.65
CA GLY A 71 -14.16 17.67 -9.40
C GLY A 71 -15.10 16.60 -9.97
N LEU A 72 -15.01 15.34 -9.52
CA LEU A 72 -15.90 14.26 -9.96
C LEU A 72 -17.27 14.29 -9.26
N PHE A 73 -17.35 14.90 -8.07
CA PHE A 73 -18.58 15.03 -7.32
C PHE A 73 -18.56 16.29 -6.45
N ASP A 74 -19.76 16.78 -6.11
CA ASP A 74 -19.94 17.83 -5.11
C ASP A 74 -19.97 17.18 -3.70
N PRO A 75 -19.09 17.55 -2.76
CA PRO A 75 -19.09 17.03 -1.40
C PRO A 75 -20.44 17.13 -0.67
N ALA A 76 -21.28 18.10 -1.03
CA ALA A 76 -22.62 18.28 -0.47
C ALA A 76 -23.64 17.23 -0.95
N GLN A 77 -23.34 16.50 -2.03
CA GLN A 77 -24.18 15.41 -2.54
C GLN A 77 -23.97 14.09 -1.78
N ARG A 78 -22.90 13.97 -0.99
CA ARG A 78 -22.67 12.81 -0.12
C ARG A 78 -23.82 12.65 0.87
N THR A 79 -24.04 11.43 1.36
CA THR A 79 -25.02 11.18 2.41
C THR A 79 -24.77 12.14 3.59
N PRO A 80 -25.77 12.88 4.09
CA PRO A 80 -25.56 13.79 5.22
C PRO A 80 -25.12 13.06 6.49
N ALA A 81 -24.11 13.60 7.16
CA ALA A 81 -23.63 13.14 8.45
C ALA A 81 -24.52 13.68 9.58
N ILE A 82 -25.68 13.05 9.79
CA ILE A 82 -26.67 13.49 10.78
C ILE A 82 -26.21 13.09 12.19
N PRO A 83 -26.10 14.04 13.15
CA PRO A 83 -25.76 13.72 14.53
C PRO A 83 -26.74 12.73 15.16
N PRO A 84 -26.26 11.67 15.84
CA PRO A 84 -27.12 10.71 16.50
C PRO A 84 -27.77 11.33 17.74
N GLU A 85 -29.07 11.10 17.87
CA GLU A 85 -29.84 11.37 19.07
C GLU A 85 -29.95 10.11 19.92
N PHE A 86 -30.22 10.26 21.23
CA PHE A 86 -30.51 9.11 22.07
C PHE A 86 -31.73 8.35 21.55
N PRO A 87 -31.74 7.01 21.60
CA PRO A 87 -32.91 6.23 21.21
C PRO A 87 -34.15 6.60 22.04
N ASP A 88 -35.34 6.57 21.43
CA ASP A 88 -36.62 6.86 22.10
C ASP A 88 -36.96 5.87 23.22
N ARG A 89 -36.39 4.66 23.14
CA ARG A 89 -36.54 3.60 24.14
C ARG A 89 -35.36 3.61 25.10
N GLU A 90 -35.63 3.20 26.33
CA GLU A 90 -34.58 3.04 27.33
C GLU A 90 -33.58 1.95 26.89
N VAL A 91 -32.29 2.30 26.87
CA VAL A 91 -31.20 1.39 26.52
C VAL A 91 -30.27 1.28 27.72
N ILE A 92 -30.21 0.08 28.29
CA ILE A 92 -29.29 -0.25 29.39
C ILE A 92 -28.14 -1.06 28.80
N LEU A 93 -26.93 -0.49 28.83
CA LEU A 93 -25.72 -1.13 28.28
C LEU A 93 -24.89 -1.88 29.32
N VAL A 94 -25.01 -1.47 30.59
CA VAL A 94 -24.23 -2.00 31.71
C VAL A 94 -25.18 -2.63 32.70
N THR A 95 -25.06 -3.94 32.90
CA THR A 95 -25.91 -4.72 33.82
C THR A 95 -25.06 -5.58 34.75
N ASP A 96 -25.58 -5.85 35.94
CA ASP A 96 -24.91 -6.74 36.89
C ASP A 96 -24.84 -8.18 36.37
N ALA A 97 -25.86 -8.63 35.62
CA ALA A 97 -25.86 -9.95 35.00
C ALA A 97 -24.69 -10.12 34.01
N ALA A 98 -24.45 -9.12 33.15
CA ALA A 98 -23.33 -9.14 32.22
C ALA A 98 -21.97 -9.16 32.95
N ARG A 99 -21.80 -8.38 34.02
CA ARG A 99 -20.58 -8.42 34.85
C ARG A 99 -20.39 -9.80 35.52
N ASN A 100 -21.46 -10.35 36.07
CA ASN A 100 -21.42 -11.64 36.74
C ASN A 100 -21.16 -12.81 35.76
N ILE A 101 -21.61 -12.70 34.51
CA ILE A 101 -21.29 -13.69 33.44
C ILE A 101 -19.79 -13.79 33.21
N LEU A 102 -19.08 -12.65 33.15
CA LEU A 102 -17.63 -12.64 32.94
C LEU A 102 -16.91 -13.45 34.01
N ARG A 103 -17.25 -13.20 35.28
CA ARG A 103 -16.68 -13.92 36.44
C ARG A 103 -17.09 -15.40 36.46
N SER A 104 -18.37 -15.69 36.18
CA SER A 104 -18.89 -17.06 36.18
C SER A 104 -18.22 -17.94 35.11
N LEU A 105 -18.00 -17.40 33.91
CA LEU A 105 -17.28 -18.11 32.84
C LEU A 105 -15.80 -18.30 33.18
N ASP A 106 -15.15 -17.29 33.76
CA ASP A 106 -13.75 -17.39 34.22
C ASP A 106 -13.57 -18.50 35.28
N ASP A 107 -14.48 -18.54 36.26
CA ASP A 107 -14.48 -19.57 37.30
C ASP A 107 -14.76 -20.96 36.73
N LEU A 108 -15.64 -21.06 35.71
CA LEU A 108 -15.93 -22.32 35.04
C LEU A 108 -14.72 -22.82 34.24
N ILE A 109 -14.04 -21.93 33.50
CA ILE A 109 -12.77 -22.26 32.83
C ILE A 109 -11.74 -22.69 33.87
N HIS A 110 -11.65 -21.97 35.00
CA HIS A 110 -10.74 -22.33 36.08
C HIS A 110 -11.02 -23.72 36.64
N ALA A 111 -12.29 -24.09 36.80
CA ALA A 111 -12.70 -25.42 37.28
C ALA A 111 -12.27 -26.53 36.30
N HIS A 112 -12.31 -26.26 34.99
CA HIS A 112 -11.91 -27.19 33.93
C HIS A 112 -10.48 -26.98 33.41
N ARG A 113 -9.67 -26.15 34.08
CA ARG A 113 -8.32 -25.76 33.60
C ARG A 113 -7.37 -26.94 33.36
N ALA A 114 -7.53 -28.03 34.12
CA ALA A 114 -6.71 -29.22 34.04
C ALA A 114 -7.31 -30.30 33.11
N THR A 115 -8.41 -30.01 32.43
CA THR A 115 -9.02 -30.91 31.46
C THR A 115 -8.22 -30.85 30.15
N PRO A 116 -7.73 -31.99 29.63
CA PRO A 116 -7.07 -32.04 28.34
C PRO A 116 -8.09 -31.82 27.21
N VAL A 117 -7.72 -30.99 26.25
CA VAL A 117 -8.50 -30.64 25.06
C VAL A 117 -7.59 -30.62 23.83
N THR A 118 -8.16 -30.87 22.66
CA THR A 118 -7.44 -30.86 21.38
C THR A 118 -8.07 -29.84 20.45
N LEU A 119 -7.29 -28.81 20.08
CA LEU A 119 -7.68 -27.85 19.05
C LEU A 119 -7.12 -28.28 17.70
N ARG A 120 -7.74 -27.88 16.59
CA ARG A 120 -7.15 -28.09 15.27
C ARG A 120 -6.07 -27.06 15.02
N ASN A 121 -5.02 -27.47 14.31
CA ASN A 121 -4.04 -26.55 13.79
C ASN A 121 -4.63 -25.76 12.62
N TRP A 122 -3.97 -24.66 12.24
CA TRP A 122 -4.33 -23.81 11.11
C TRP A 122 -4.41 -24.56 9.75
N ASP A 123 -3.81 -25.76 9.66
CA ASP A 123 -3.85 -26.65 8.50
C ASP A 123 -5.00 -27.68 8.55
N ALA A 124 -5.94 -27.50 9.48
CA ALA A 124 -7.09 -28.36 9.76
C ALA A 124 -6.76 -29.78 10.27
N ASN A 125 -5.50 -30.08 10.60
CA ASN A 125 -5.12 -31.32 11.30
C ASN A 125 -5.37 -31.21 12.81
N GLU A 126 -5.57 -32.35 13.48
CA GLU A 126 -5.64 -32.39 14.95
C GLU A 126 -4.32 -31.86 15.56
N GLY A 127 -4.44 -30.88 16.45
CA GLY A 127 -3.32 -30.29 17.17
C GLY A 127 -2.83 -31.18 18.31
N GLU A 128 -1.84 -30.70 19.05
CA GLU A 128 -1.37 -31.39 20.25
C GLU A 128 -2.39 -31.21 21.40
N GLU A 129 -2.62 -32.28 22.16
CA GLU A 129 -3.43 -32.25 23.38
C GLU A 129 -2.82 -31.26 24.38
N GLN A 130 -3.64 -30.31 24.85
CA GLN A 130 -3.24 -29.25 25.77
C GLN A 130 -4.27 -29.13 26.89
N LEU A 131 -3.85 -28.64 28.06
CA LEU A 131 -4.79 -28.34 29.14
C LEU A 131 -5.56 -27.06 28.79
N LEU A 132 -6.88 -27.04 29.04
CA LEU A 132 -7.73 -25.88 28.76
C LEU A 132 -7.14 -24.58 29.35
N GLY A 133 -6.63 -24.62 30.57
CA GLY A 133 -6.09 -23.45 31.25
C GLY A 133 -4.75 -22.93 30.69
N ASN A 134 -4.13 -23.64 29.75
CA ASN A 134 -2.94 -23.19 29.04
C ASN A 134 -3.27 -22.59 27.66
N LEU A 135 -4.54 -22.64 27.25
CA LEU A 135 -4.98 -22.07 25.99
C LEU A 135 -5.23 -20.57 26.15
N ASN A 136 -4.89 -19.82 25.10
CA ASN A 136 -5.18 -18.39 25.01
C ASN A 136 -6.38 -18.08 24.11
N TRP A 137 -6.88 -19.04 23.32
CA TRP A 137 -8.03 -18.83 22.44
C TRP A 137 -8.70 -20.17 22.10
N LEU A 138 -9.95 -20.08 21.63
CA LEU A 138 -10.66 -21.17 20.95
C LEU A 138 -10.92 -20.76 19.50
N ASP A 139 -11.21 -21.72 18.63
CA ASP A 139 -11.53 -21.43 17.22
C ASP A 139 -12.79 -20.56 17.13
N THR A 140 -12.81 -19.56 16.24
CA THR A 140 -13.96 -18.64 16.11
C THR A 140 -15.15 -19.31 15.41
N PRO A 141 -16.39 -19.22 15.92
CA PRO A 141 -17.56 -19.88 15.33
C PRO A 141 -17.88 -19.45 13.89
N LEU A 142 -17.49 -18.23 13.49
CA LEU A 142 -17.67 -17.69 12.14
C LEU A 142 -17.07 -18.60 11.05
N GLN A 143 -15.96 -19.30 11.35
CA GLN A 143 -15.31 -20.22 10.41
C GLN A 143 -16.17 -21.46 10.10
N TYR A 144 -17.12 -21.78 10.99
CA TYR A 144 -17.96 -22.97 10.90
C TYR A 144 -19.41 -22.67 10.52
N ARG A 145 -19.76 -21.41 10.19
CA ARG A 145 -21.16 -21.00 9.92
C ARG A 145 -21.87 -21.82 8.83
N ALA A 146 -21.10 -22.35 7.87
CA ALA A 146 -21.61 -23.16 6.77
C ALA A 146 -21.72 -24.67 7.12
N GLN A 147 -21.27 -25.06 8.31
CA GLN A 147 -21.18 -26.45 8.75
C GLN A 147 -22.32 -26.75 9.73
N THR A 148 -23.07 -27.82 9.46
CA THR A 148 -24.19 -28.24 10.31
C THR A 148 -23.78 -28.75 11.68
N ASN A 149 -22.48 -29.00 11.89
CA ASN A 149 -21.91 -29.56 13.11
C ASN A 149 -20.84 -28.63 13.74
N ALA A 150 -20.99 -27.31 13.57
CA ALA A 150 -20.07 -26.32 14.11
C ALA A 150 -19.75 -26.54 15.61
N ILE A 151 -20.71 -27.03 16.39
CA ILE A 151 -20.51 -27.31 17.82
C ILE A 151 -19.46 -28.39 18.11
N ASP A 152 -19.21 -29.33 17.19
CA ASP A 152 -18.20 -30.39 17.35
C ASP A 152 -16.78 -29.82 17.44
N TYR A 153 -16.60 -28.57 17.01
CA TYR A 153 -15.33 -27.86 17.02
C TYR A 153 -15.11 -27.05 18.30
N LEU A 154 -16.10 -26.98 19.19
CA LEU A 154 -15.99 -26.35 20.50
C LEU A 154 -15.58 -27.40 21.56
N PRO A 155 -14.34 -27.37 22.08
CA PRO A 155 -13.93 -28.30 23.12
C PRO A 155 -14.80 -28.15 24.35
N LEU A 156 -15.21 -29.26 24.98
CA LEU A 156 -16.09 -29.26 26.15
C LEU A 156 -17.46 -28.59 25.87
N ALA A 157 -17.98 -28.65 24.64
CA ALA A 157 -19.26 -28.07 24.24
C ALA A 157 -20.41 -28.32 25.24
N GLU A 158 -20.54 -29.56 25.73
CA GLU A 158 -21.56 -29.93 26.73
C GLU A 158 -21.46 -29.11 28.02
N VAL A 159 -20.24 -28.78 28.49
CA VAL A 159 -20.02 -27.98 29.70
C VAL A 159 -20.58 -26.57 29.50
N TRP A 160 -20.26 -25.95 28.35
CA TRP A 160 -20.68 -24.57 28.05
C TRP A 160 -22.18 -24.46 27.78
N GLN A 161 -22.75 -25.46 27.10
CA GLN A 161 -24.19 -25.53 26.87
C GLN A 161 -24.97 -25.73 28.17
N ASN A 162 -24.52 -26.66 29.02
CA ASN A 162 -25.14 -26.88 30.33
C ASN A 162 -25.06 -25.61 31.19
N TRP A 163 -23.93 -24.91 31.20
CA TRP A 163 -23.85 -23.61 31.86
C TRP A 163 -24.86 -22.61 31.29
N CYS A 164 -24.97 -22.52 29.95
CA CYS A 164 -25.90 -21.60 29.30
C CYS A 164 -27.36 -21.91 29.66
N GLU A 165 -27.75 -23.18 29.66
CA GLU A 165 -29.12 -23.62 29.95
C GLU A 165 -29.48 -23.45 31.43
N TYR A 166 -28.58 -23.83 32.34
CA TYR A 166 -28.87 -23.90 33.78
C TYR A 166 -28.29 -22.72 34.59
N ARG A 167 -27.74 -21.68 33.96
CA ARG A 167 -27.22 -20.50 34.68
C ARG A 167 -28.29 -19.85 35.58
N PRO A 168 -27.92 -19.42 36.80
CA PRO A 168 -28.84 -18.79 37.75
C PRO A 168 -29.49 -17.51 37.20
N ALA A 169 -30.59 -17.08 37.84
CA ALA A 169 -31.32 -15.87 37.46
C ALA A 169 -30.48 -14.58 37.55
N GLU A 170 -29.48 -14.54 38.44
CA GLU A 170 -28.56 -13.39 38.57
C GLU A 170 -27.62 -13.21 37.37
N LEU A 171 -27.54 -14.22 36.48
CA LEU A 171 -26.77 -14.20 35.24
C LEU A 171 -27.67 -14.02 34.00
N ARG A 172 -28.89 -13.51 34.19
CA ARG A 172 -29.88 -13.34 33.11
C ARG A 172 -30.50 -11.96 33.20
N ASP A 173 -30.37 -11.18 32.12
CA ASP A 173 -31.13 -9.94 32.00
C ASP A 173 -32.57 -10.29 31.56
N PRO A 174 -33.59 -9.48 31.94
CA PRO A 174 -34.97 -9.71 31.52
C PRO A 174 -35.17 -9.72 30.00
N ASP A 175 -34.28 -9.06 29.25
CA ASP A 175 -34.31 -8.97 27.79
C ASP A 175 -33.47 -10.06 27.08
N GLY A 176 -32.69 -10.85 27.83
CA GLY A 176 -31.86 -11.93 27.28
C GLY A 176 -30.62 -11.44 26.51
N LEU A 177 -30.22 -10.17 26.65
CA LEU A 177 -29.13 -9.54 25.90
C LEU A 177 -27.81 -9.44 26.70
N GLU A 178 -27.75 -10.07 27.89
CA GLU A 178 -26.61 -10.02 28.81
C GLU A 178 -25.29 -10.53 28.20
N LEU A 179 -25.35 -11.52 27.30
CA LEU A 179 -24.16 -12.05 26.61
C LEU A 179 -23.56 -11.03 25.65
N LEU A 180 -24.39 -10.21 24.98
CA LEU A 180 -23.92 -9.14 24.10
C LEU A 180 -23.22 -8.05 24.92
N ARG A 181 -23.83 -7.64 26.04
CA ARG A 181 -23.25 -6.66 26.97
C ARG A 181 -21.90 -7.14 27.53
N ALA A 182 -21.81 -8.42 27.90
CA ALA A 182 -20.57 -9.03 28.36
C ALA A 182 -19.50 -9.08 27.24
N LYS A 183 -19.87 -9.38 26.00
CA LYS A 183 -18.94 -9.44 24.85
C LYS A 183 -18.26 -8.09 24.59
N VAL A 184 -19.03 -6.99 24.67
CA VAL A 184 -18.54 -5.62 24.38
C VAL A 184 -17.41 -5.19 25.33
N ALA A 185 -17.37 -5.74 26.54
CA ALA A 185 -16.30 -5.48 27.52
C ALA A 185 -14.88 -5.75 26.95
N PHE A 186 -14.75 -6.71 26.02
CA PHE A 186 -13.47 -7.12 25.44
C PHE A 186 -13.03 -6.29 24.22
N ALA A 187 -13.69 -5.17 23.93
CA ALA A 187 -13.37 -4.33 22.77
C ALA A 187 -11.95 -3.71 22.79
N ALA A 188 -11.29 -3.65 23.95
CA ALA A 188 -9.93 -3.12 24.09
C ALA A 188 -8.79 -4.10 23.73
N GLY A 189 -9.05 -5.39 23.53
CA GLY A 189 -7.97 -6.39 23.35
C GLY A 189 -7.38 -6.91 24.66
N GLU A 190 -6.29 -7.69 24.57
CA GLU A 190 -5.75 -8.65 25.58
C GLU A 190 -5.64 -8.10 27.02
N ASP A 191 -5.40 -6.80 27.20
CA ASP A 191 -5.08 -6.19 28.50
C ASP A 191 -6.11 -5.15 28.98
N GLY A 192 -7.26 -4.99 28.30
CA GLY A 192 -8.25 -3.96 28.66
C GLY A 192 -7.83 -2.52 28.31
N TYR A 193 -6.72 -2.36 27.57
CA TYR A 193 -6.14 -1.08 27.18
C TYR A 193 -6.51 -0.72 25.74
N SER A 194 -7.06 0.48 25.50
CA SER A 194 -7.32 0.95 24.14
C SER A 194 -6.02 1.10 23.34
N PHE A 195 -6.11 1.16 22.00
CA PHE A 195 -4.97 1.36 21.08
C PHE A 195 -3.99 2.45 21.56
N HIS A 196 -4.51 3.49 22.21
CA HIS A 196 -3.74 4.58 22.80
C HIS A 196 -2.84 4.18 23.99
N SER A 197 -3.28 3.27 24.85
CA SER A 197 -2.47 2.86 26.00
C SER A 197 -1.31 1.95 25.60
N HIS A 198 -1.53 1.07 24.61
CA HIS A 198 -0.53 0.08 24.19
C HIS A 198 0.61 0.70 23.35
N TYR A 199 0.32 1.63 22.44
CA TYR A 199 1.33 2.22 21.55
C TYR A 199 2.10 3.39 22.17
N PHE A 200 1.47 4.20 23.03
CA PHE A 200 2.12 5.37 23.62
C PHE A 200 2.68 5.14 25.03
N GLY A 201 2.70 3.88 25.50
CA GLY A 201 3.31 3.51 26.79
C GLY A 201 2.64 4.17 28.00
N PHE A 202 1.36 4.53 27.87
CA PHE A 202 0.63 5.19 28.93
C PHE A 202 0.09 4.14 29.92
N SER A 203 0.52 4.24 31.17
CA SER A 203 -0.13 3.56 32.30
C SER A 203 -1.60 3.99 32.38
N GLY A 204 -2.48 3.12 32.91
CA GLY A 204 -3.92 3.39 33.06
C GLY A 204 -4.31 4.66 33.86
N GLU A 205 -3.33 5.39 34.40
CA GLU A 205 -3.49 6.70 35.05
C GLU A 205 -3.66 7.87 34.07
N ARG A 206 -3.48 7.66 32.75
CA ARG A 206 -3.55 8.73 31.72
C ARG A 206 -4.79 8.73 30.82
N ILE A 207 -5.78 7.87 31.10
CA ILE A 207 -7.08 7.90 30.42
C ILE A 207 -7.80 9.19 30.83
N LEU A 208 -8.29 9.96 29.85
CA LEU A 208 -9.03 11.20 30.12
C LEU A 208 -10.23 10.91 31.05
N PRO A 209 -10.43 11.68 32.14
CA PRO A 209 -11.48 11.41 33.12
C PRO A 209 -12.88 11.24 32.51
N TRP A 210 -13.22 12.06 31.51
CA TRP A 210 -14.50 11.97 30.81
C TRP A 210 -14.66 10.66 30.02
N ILE A 211 -13.59 10.11 29.46
CA ILE A 211 -13.59 8.81 28.78
C ILE A 211 -13.84 7.70 29.79
N LYS A 212 -13.20 7.76 30.96
CA LYS A 212 -13.42 6.81 32.04
C LYS A 212 -14.88 6.82 32.49
N THR A 213 -15.44 8.01 32.73
CA THR A 213 -16.87 8.18 33.09
C THR A 213 -17.79 7.67 31.98
N LEU A 214 -17.44 7.92 30.71
CA LEU A 214 -18.23 7.47 29.58
C LEU A 214 -18.18 5.96 29.43
N ASN A 215 -17.01 5.32 29.54
CA ASN A 215 -16.86 3.87 29.48
C ASN A 215 -17.69 3.15 30.55
N GLN A 216 -17.77 3.69 31.76
CA GLN A 216 -18.64 3.17 32.84
C GLN A 216 -20.14 3.17 32.48
N ARG A 217 -20.56 4.01 31.53
CA ARG A 217 -21.93 4.06 31.00
C ARG A 217 -22.11 3.17 29.76
N LEU A 218 -21.04 2.89 29.02
CA LEU A 218 -21.10 2.19 27.73
C LEU A 218 -20.82 0.68 27.82
N MET A 219 -20.04 0.22 28.80
CA MET A 219 -19.66 -1.18 28.91
C MET A 219 -19.43 -1.62 30.36
N VAL A 220 -19.55 -2.92 30.60
CA VAL A 220 -19.17 -3.51 31.89
C VAL A 220 -17.66 -3.54 32.02
N ASP A 221 -17.15 -3.16 33.18
CA ASP A 221 -15.73 -3.30 33.50
C ASP A 221 -15.34 -4.79 33.58
N ILE A 222 -14.14 -5.09 33.08
CA ILE A 222 -13.49 -6.39 33.26
C ILE A 222 -12.66 -6.33 34.54
N ASP A 223 -13.08 -7.05 35.58
CA ASP A 223 -12.25 -7.28 36.77
C ASP A 223 -11.12 -8.27 36.46
N ASP A 224 -10.15 -8.49 37.37
CA ASP A 224 -9.01 -9.42 37.23
C ASP A 224 -9.41 -10.87 36.86
N LEU A 225 -9.76 -11.12 35.59
CA LEU A 225 -10.07 -12.44 35.04
C LEU A 225 -8.79 -13.23 34.85
N LYS A 226 -8.81 -14.52 35.18
CA LYS A 226 -7.65 -15.42 35.00
C LYS A 226 -7.49 -15.85 33.54
N TYR A 227 -8.58 -15.92 32.79
CA TYR A 227 -8.65 -16.46 31.42
C TYR A 227 -9.45 -15.53 30.47
N PRO A 228 -9.12 -14.23 30.37
CA PRO A 228 -9.95 -13.25 29.65
C PRO A 228 -10.19 -13.61 28.18
N MET A 229 -9.19 -14.15 27.48
CA MET A 229 -9.32 -14.49 26.06
C MET A 229 -10.15 -15.76 25.81
N LEU A 230 -10.13 -16.71 26.74
CA LEU A 230 -11.02 -17.87 26.68
C LEU A 230 -12.46 -17.46 26.98
N VAL A 231 -12.68 -16.56 27.95
CA VAL A 231 -14.02 -15.99 28.22
C VAL A 231 -14.54 -15.29 26.96
N ARG A 232 -13.73 -14.43 26.33
CA ARG A 232 -14.09 -13.78 25.05
C ARG A 232 -14.48 -14.80 23.98
N SER A 233 -13.66 -15.83 23.77
CA SER A 233 -13.92 -16.87 22.78
C SER A 233 -15.22 -17.64 23.08
N LEU A 234 -15.47 -17.97 24.35
CA LEU A 234 -16.70 -18.64 24.77
C LEU A 234 -17.94 -17.77 24.57
N LEU A 235 -17.86 -16.46 24.84
CA LEU A 235 -18.97 -15.54 24.57
C LEU A 235 -19.34 -15.53 23.09
N GLU A 236 -18.36 -15.52 22.18
CA GLU A 236 -18.60 -15.63 20.74
C GLU A 236 -19.33 -16.92 20.38
N TRP A 237 -18.91 -18.06 20.94
CA TRP A 237 -19.60 -19.35 20.75
C TRP A 237 -21.00 -19.37 21.32
N LEU A 238 -21.21 -18.89 22.53
CA LEU A 238 -22.50 -18.92 23.21
C LEU A 238 -23.53 -18.05 22.48
N ILE A 239 -23.11 -16.88 22.00
CA ILE A 239 -23.93 -16.02 21.14
C ILE A 239 -24.25 -16.73 19.82
N PHE A 240 -23.27 -17.38 19.20
CA PHE A 240 -23.49 -18.11 17.95
C PHE A 240 -24.45 -19.29 18.10
N LEU A 241 -24.37 -20.03 19.21
CA LEU A 241 -25.23 -21.18 19.50
C LEU A 241 -26.63 -20.77 19.99
N HIS A 242 -26.74 -19.61 20.64
CA HIS A 242 -27.98 -19.08 21.22
C HIS A 242 -28.18 -17.60 20.83
N PRO A 243 -28.40 -17.30 19.54
CA PRO A 243 -28.54 -15.92 19.09
C PRO A 243 -29.78 -15.26 19.72
N PRO A 244 -29.66 -14.08 20.36
CA PRO A 244 -30.81 -13.38 20.91
C PRO A 244 -31.81 -12.95 19.82
N THR A 245 -33.11 -13.03 20.11
CA THR A 245 -34.17 -12.80 19.11
C THR A 245 -34.29 -11.36 18.62
N THR A 246 -33.90 -10.37 19.43
CA THR A 246 -33.93 -8.93 19.12
C THR A 246 -32.53 -8.30 19.05
N GLU A 247 -31.51 -9.10 18.77
CA GLU A 247 -30.10 -8.70 18.85
C GLU A 247 -29.76 -7.49 17.95
N ILE A 248 -30.25 -7.49 16.70
CA ILE A 248 -29.88 -6.46 15.70
C ILE A 248 -30.39 -5.09 16.11
N ASP A 249 -31.67 -5.00 16.51
CA ASP A 249 -32.27 -3.73 16.90
C ASP A 249 -31.62 -3.18 18.16
N PHE A 250 -31.34 -4.03 19.15
CA PHE A 250 -30.63 -3.63 20.35
C PHE A 250 -29.20 -3.16 20.06
N ILE A 251 -28.44 -3.89 19.24
CA ILE A 251 -27.07 -3.50 18.86
C ILE A 251 -27.07 -2.13 18.17
N LEU A 252 -28.06 -1.87 17.31
CA LEU A 252 -28.23 -0.56 16.67
C LEU A 252 -28.60 0.54 17.65
N ASP A 253 -29.50 0.27 18.60
CA ASP A 253 -29.84 1.25 19.64
C ASP A 253 -28.63 1.53 20.54
N ALA A 254 -27.85 0.49 20.86
CA ALA A 254 -26.64 0.61 21.66
C ALA A 254 -25.55 1.41 20.95
N ALA A 255 -25.35 1.19 19.65
CA ALA A 255 -24.43 1.97 18.82
C ALA A 255 -24.89 3.43 18.67
N GLN A 256 -26.19 3.65 18.50
CA GLN A 256 -26.78 4.99 18.46
C GLN A 256 -26.62 5.70 19.80
N PHE A 257 -26.93 5.02 20.91
CA PHE A 257 -26.76 5.53 22.27
C PHE A 257 -25.30 5.87 22.56
N SER A 258 -24.35 5.01 22.18
CA SER A 258 -22.93 5.23 22.45
C SER A 258 -22.42 6.46 21.70
N LEU A 259 -22.76 6.61 20.42
CA LEU A 259 -22.35 7.77 19.63
C LEU A 259 -23.04 9.07 20.10
N ALA A 260 -24.30 9.00 20.51
CA ALA A 260 -25.00 10.14 21.13
C ALA A 260 -24.37 10.55 22.47
N ALA A 261 -23.96 9.59 23.30
CA ALA A 261 -23.28 9.84 24.57
C ALA A 261 -21.87 10.44 24.37
N ILE A 262 -21.13 9.99 23.35
CA ILE A 262 -19.85 10.60 22.96
C ILE A 262 -20.07 12.05 22.55
N ARG A 263 -21.07 12.32 21.69
CA ARG A 263 -21.43 13.68 21.28
C ARG A 263 -21.77 14.57 22.47
N GLU A 264 -22.66 14.10 23.35
CA GLU A 264 -23.06 14.81 24.57
C GLU A 264 -21.84 15.14 25.45
N ALA A 265 -20.94 14.17 25.68
CA ALA A 265 -19.73 14.38 26.47
C ALA A 265 -18.78 15.42 25.84
N ILE A 266 -18.66 15.41 24.51
CA ILE A 266 -17.86 16.39 23.77
C ILE A 266 -18.49 17.79 23.87
N GLU A 267 -19.81 17.90 23.68
CA GLU A 267 -20.56 19.17 23.78
C GLU A 267 -20.49 19.76 25.20
N GLN A 268 -20.65 18.95 26.25
CA GLN A 268 -20.50 19.38 27.64
C GLN A 268 -19.11 19.93 27.92
N ARG A 269 -18.08 19.25 27.43
CA ARG A 269 -16.70 19.68 27.64
C ARG A 269 -16.34 20.94 26.87
N LEU A 270 -16.92 21.12 25.68
CA LEU A 270 -16.86 22.39 24.95
C LEU A 270 -17.45 23.55 25.76
N LEU A 271 -18.57 23.32 26.46
CA LEU A 271 -19.16 24.32 27.36
C LEU A 271 -18.26 24.60 28.57
N GLU A 272 -17.69 23.56 29.20
CA GLU A 272 -16.74 23.68 30.31
C GLU A 272 -15.49 24.48 29.91
N SER A 273 -14.90 24.19 28.75
CA SER A 273 -13.72 24.93 28.25
C SER A 273 -13.99 26.39 27.89
N ASN A 274 -15.25 26.75 27.61
CA ASN A 274 -15.67 28.13 27.39
C ASN A 274 -16.04 28.86 28.70
N SER A 275 -16.37 28.12 29.77
CA SER A 275 -16.59 28.68 31.12
C SER A 275 -15.31 28.77 31.95
N ASP A 276 -14.40 27.83 31.73
CA ASP A 276 -13.03 27.85 32.24
C ASP A 276 -12.21 28.75 31.34
N SER A 277 -12.36 30.06 31.60
CA SER A 277 -11.32 31.06 31.41
C SER A 277 -10.08 30.73 32.30
N GLU A 278 -9.57 29.49 32.23
CA GLU A 278 -8.25 29.10 32.71
C GLU A 278 -7.15 29.52 31.70
N LEU A 279 -7.51 30.24 30.64
CA LEU A 279 -6.59 31.17 29.97
C LEU A 279 -6.42 32.49 30.73
N SER A 280 -7.12 32.72 31.86
CA SER A 280 -6.87 33.90 32.70
C SER A 280 -5.61 33.76 33.57
N GLU A 281 -5.16 32.54 33.90
CA GLU A 281 -3.88 32.35 34.61
C GLU A 281 -2.64 32.41 33.70
N LEU A 282 -2.83 32.39 32.37
CA LEU A 282 -1.80 32.73 31.38
C LEU A 282 -1.93 34.18 30.86
N SER A 283 -2.88 34.96 31.40
CA SER A 283 -3.08 36.36 31.02
C SER A 283 -2.35 37.37 31.93
N GLU A 284 -1.64 36.92 32.96
CA GLU A 284 -0.66 37.74 33.68
C GLU A 284 0.71 37.71 32.97
N ILE A 285 0.73 38.01 31.67
CA ILE A 285 1.89 38.70 31.11
C ILE A 285 1.61 40.17 31.42
N GLU A 286 2.38 40.73 32.36
CA GLU A 286 2.32 42.16 32.67
C GLU A 286 2.32 42.96 31.36
N PRO A 287 1.43 43.97 31.20
CA PRO A 287 1.42 44.78 30.00
C PRO A 287 2.81 45.39 29.81
N LEU A 288 3.40 45.15 28.63
CA LEU A 288 4.69 45.68 28.17
C LEU A 288 4.92 47.08 28.74
N THR A 289 5.78 47.19 29.75
CA THR A 289 6.28 48.49 30.19
C THR A 289 7.19 49.03 29.10
N ASP A 290 7.07 50.33 28.87
CA ASP A 290 7.68 51.08 27.78
C ASP A 290 9.19 51.32 27.99
N ASP A 291 9.90 50.32 28.52
CA ASP A 291 11.35 50.34 28.70
C ASP A 291 12.00 49.46 27.62
N GLY A 292 12.42 50.12 26.53
CA GLY A 292 12.98 49.53 25.31
C GLY A 292 14.25 48.67 25.47
N SER A 293 14.65 48.30 26.69
CA SER A 293 15.69 47.32 26.96
C SER A 293 15.21 45.87 26.94
N ASP A 294 13.93 45.58 27.25
CA ASP A 294 13.46 44.19 27.37
C ASP A 294 13.01 43.57 26.03
N LEU A 295 12.44 44.40 25.15
CA LEU A 295 12.04 43.99 23.80
C LEU A 295 13.24 43.54 22.94
N ALA A 296 14.40 44.18 23.10
CA ALA A 296 15.61 43.84 22.36
C ALA A 296 16.21 42.49 22.79
N ASN A 297 16.05 42.11 24.06
CA ASN A 297 16.52 40.82 24.57
C ASN A 297 15.58 39.67 24.15
N GLN A 298 14.26 39.91 24.17
CA GLN A 298 13.27 38.92 23.74
C GLN A 298 13.31 38.70 22.21
N LEU A 299 13.48 39.73 21.39
CA LEU A 299 13.62 39.57 19.93
C LEU A 299 14.93 38.88 19.52
N ASN A 300 16.00 39.05 20.31
CA ASN A 300 17.25 38.28 20.13
C ASN A 300 17.07 36.78 20.42
N SER A 301 16.20 36.40 21.36
CA SER A 301 15.90 34.98 21.63
C SER A 301 15.15 34.29 20.49
N LEU A 302 14.51 35.06 19.61
CA LEU A 302 13.84 34.59 18.39
C LEU A 302 14.76 34.56 17.15
N GLY A 303 16.07 34.85 17.32
CA GLY A 303 17.08 34.71 16.27
C GLY A 303 17.05 35.77 15.16
N LEU A 304 16.35 36.88 15.37
CA LEU A 304 16.31 37.99 14.42
C LEU A 304 17.48 38.95 14.66
N GLU A 305 18.40 39.05 13.71
CA GLU A 305 19.53 39.99 13.80
C GLU A 305 19.04 41.45 13.77
N ALA A 306 19.71 42.33 14.54
CA ALA A 306 19.37 43.74 14.70
C ALA A 306 19.22 44.52 13.37
N ASP A 307 19.92 44.10 12.31
CA ASP A 307 19.81 44.69 10.98
C ASP A 307 18.44 44.45 10.32
N THR A 308 17.79 43.32 10.62
CA THR A 308 16.45 42.99 10.12
C THR A 308 15.39 43.89 10.74
N LEU A 309 15.53 44.20 12.04
CA LEU A 309 14.65 45.10 12.76
C LEU A 309 14.78 46.55 12.26
N ASN A 310 16.00 46.98 11.94
CA ASN A 310 16.24 48.29 11.33
C ASN A 310 15.64 48.41 9.91
N GLN A 311 15.66 47.33 9.13
CA GLN A 311 15.01 47.29 7.81
C GLN A 311 13.48 47.33 7.92
N LEU A 312 12.89 46.62 8.87
CA LEU A 312 11.43 46.62 9.10
C LEU A 312 10.94 47.97 9.64
N ALA A 313 11.70 48.61 10.52
CA ALA A 313 11.41 49.96 11.00
C ALA A 313 11.53 51.00 9.86
N ALA A 314 12.50 50.85 8.96
CA ALA A 314 12.63 51.69 7.76
C ALA A 314 11.48 51.50 6.76
N MET A 315 10.76 50.37 6.83
CA MET A 315 9.55 50.09 6.06
C MET A 315 8.25 50.55 6.76
N GLY A 316 8.37 51.23 7.92
CA GLY A 316 7.24 51.81 8.64
C GLY A 316 6.43 50.81 9.48
N ILE A 317 6.97 49.63 9.76
CA ILE A 317 6.34 48.61 10.60
C ILE A 317 6.84 48.82 12.03
N ASP A 318 5.97 49.27 12.93
CA ASP A 318 6.32 49.48 14.34
C ASP A 318 6.23 48.18 15.17
N ALA A 319 6.83 48.20 16.36
CA ALA A 319 6.87 47.05 17.26
C ALA A 319 5.47 46.62 17.74
N ALA A 320 4.52 47.55 17.82
CA ALA A 320 3.13 47.25 18.18
C ALA A 320 2.42 46.49 17.06
N THR A 321 2.68 46.82 15.80
CA THR A 321 2.16 46.13 14.60
C THR A 321 2.77 44.73 14.48
N LEU A 322 4.07 44.58 14.80
CA LEU A 322 4.73 43.27 14.89
C LEU A 322 4.15 42.42 16.02
N SER A 323 3.94 42.99 17.20
CA SER A 323 3.31 42.28 18.34
C SER A 323 1.87 41.88 18.03
N GLN A 324 1.09 42.75 17.38
CA GLN A 324 -0.28 42.47 16.96
C GLN A 324 -0.32 41.45 15.81
N ALA A 325 0.63 41.49 14.87
CA ALA A 325 0.79 40.46 13.83
C ALA A 325 1.29 39.12 14.40
N MET A 326 2.03 39.12 15.52
CA MET A 326 2.44 37.92 16.24
C MET A 326 1.32 37.37 17.14
N GLN A 327 0.46 38.20 17.71
CA GLN A 327 -0.75 37.77 18.43
C GLN A 327 -1.81 37.23 17.45
N ILE A 328 -2.03 37.91 16.33
CA ILE A 328 -2.84 37.39 15.22
C ILE A 328 -2.16 36.15 14.65
N GLY A 329 -0.83 36.13 14.56
CA GLY A 329 -0.03 34.97 14.17
C GLY A 329 -0.13 33.80 15.14
N ALA A 330 -0.30 34.02 16.45
CA ALA A 330 -0.48 32.95 17.44
C ALA A 330 -1.91 32.39 17.45
N ILE A 331 -2.90 33.18 17.00
CA ILE A 331 -4.28 32.75 16.81
C ILE A 331 -4.46 32.09 15.41
N SER A 332 -3.62 32.45 14.42
CA SER A 332 -3.73 32.00 13.02
C SER A 332 -2.71 30.92 12.63
N HIS A 333 -1.59 30.82 13.34
CA HIS A 333 -0.66 29.72 13.27
C HIS A 333 -0.91 28.85 14.48
N GLY A 334 -1.69 27.79 14.27
CA GLY A 334 -1.30 26.53 14.87
C GLY A 334 0.20 26.39 14.68
N LEU A 335 0.91 26.14 15.77
CA LEU A 335 2.31 25.74 15.76
C LEU A 335 2.56 24.90 14.50
N PRO A 336 3.68 25.11 13.77
CA PRO A 336 3.96 24.30 12.60
C PRO A 336 3.73 22.86 13.01
N ALA A 337 2.88 22.16 12.26
CA ALA A 337 2.62 20.75 12.44
C ALA A 337 3.97 20.01 12.30
N THR A 338 4.77 20.02 13.36
CA THR A 338 5.67 18.94 13.65
C THR A 338 4.75 17.74 13.70
N GLN A 339 4.99 16.79 12.81
CA GLN A 339 4.38 15.46 12.78
C GLN A 339 4.54 14.81 14.16
N SER A 340 3.74 15.21 15.15
CA SER A 340 3.49 14.39 16.32
C SER A 340 2.27 13.57 15.95
N ASP A 341 2.50 12.28 15.68
CA ASP A 341 1.47 11.23 15.53
C ASP A 341 0.62 11.03 16.83
N ASP A 342 0.67 11.99 17.77
CA ASP A 342 0.16 11.92 19.14
C ASP A 342 -1.13 12.76 19.27
N THR A 343 -2.15 12.48 18.46
CA THR A 343 -3.49 13.09 18.63
C THR A 343 -4.49 12.03 19.06
N PHE A 344 -5.18 12.22 20.18
CA PHE A 344 -6.22 11.29 20.61
C PHE A 344 -7.49 11.52 19.80
N ASP A 345 -7.82 10.59 18.92
CA ASP A 345 -9.08 10.57 18.18
C ASP A 345 -10.01 9.51 18.77
N TRP A 346 -11.15 9.95 19.32
CA TRP A 346 -12.13 9.04 19.93
C TRP A 346 -12.67 8.01 18.93
N ARG A 347 -12.60 8.28 17.63
CA ARG A 347 -13.05 7.35 16.56
C ARG A 347 -12.09 6.18 16.37
N GLU A 348 -10.86 6.31 16.84
CA GLU A 348 -9.86 5.24 16.85
C GLU A 348 -9.83 4.47 18.17
N ASP A 349 -10.51 4.99 19.20
CA ASP A 349 -10.65 4.30 20.48
C ASP A 349 -11.64 3.13 20.34
N SER A 350 -11.11 1.91 20.53
CA SER A 350 -11.89 0.69 20.35
C SER A 350 -12.98 0.50 21.41
N GLN A 351 -12.81 1.09 22.61
CA GLN A 351 -13.82 1.03 23.67
C GLN A 351 -14.99 1.97 23.34
N LEU A 352 -14.70 3.23 23.00
CA LEU A 352 -15.74 4.18 22.61
C LEU A 352 -16.53 3.72 21.38
N ASN A 353 -15.88 2.99 20.47
CA ASN A 353 -16.50 2.45 19.25
C ASN A 353 -16.93 0.99 19.37
N ALA A 354 -16.99 0.41 20.58
CA ALA A 354 -17.24 -1.01 20.76
C ALA A 354 -18.60 -1.46 20.18
N TRP A 355 -19.67 -0.71 20.46
CA TRP A 355 -21.02 -1.05 19.99
C TRP A 355 -21.20 -0.85 18.48
N ILE A 356 -20.64 0.22 17.90
CA ILE A 356 -20.70 0.44 16.45
C ILE A 356 -19.83 -0.59 15.71
N SER A 357 -18.70 -1.02 16.29
CA SER A 357 -17.87 -2.09 15.74
C SER A 357 -18.61 -3.43 15.79
N LEU A 358 -19.29 -3.72 16.91
CA LEU A 358 -20.15 -4.90 17.01
C LEU A 358 -21.26 -4.88 15.94
N ALA A 359 -21.90 -3.74 15.69
CA ALA A 359 -22.91 -3.61 14.64
C ALA A 359 -22.35 -3.91 13.23
N ILE A 360 -21.14 -3.42 12.93
CA ILE A 360 -20.43 -3.71 11.68
C ILE A 360 -20.14 -5.20 11.56
N ASP A 361 -19.58 -5.82 12.60
CA ASP A 361 -19.22 -7.24 12.60
C ASP A 361 -20.44 -8.15 12.40
N TYR A 362 -21.56 -7.83 13.05
CA TYR A 362 -22.82 -8.56 12.89
C TYR A 362 -23.38 -8.43 11.47
N TYR A 363 -23.32 -7.22 10.89
CA TYR A 363 -23.75 -7.00 9.52
C TYR A 363 -22.89 -7.80 8.53
N LEU A 364 -21.56 -7.71 8.64
CA LEU A 364 -20.64 -8.45 7.76
C LEU A 364 -20.78 -9.98 7.93
N SER A 365 -21.09 -10.44 9.14
CA SER A 365 -21.27 -11.86 9.44
C SER A 365 -22.58 -12.46 8.89
N ASN A 366 -23.67 -11.68 8.83
CA ASN A 366 -24.96 -12.15 8.34
C ASN A 366 -25.85 -11.02 7.78
N ALA A 367 -25.39 -10.35 6.74
CA ALA A 367 -26.13 -9.25 6.11
C ALA A 367 -27.56 -9.64 5.68
N SER A 368 -27.80 -10.90 5.32
CA SER A 368 -29.13 -11.38 4.89
C SER A 368 -30.19 -11.39 6.01
N ALA A 369 -29.78 -11.42 7.28
CA ALA A 369 -30.71 -11.32 8.40
C ALA A 369 -31.17 -9.88 8.69
N TRP A 370 -30.51 -8.88 8.11
CA TRP A 370 -30.80 -7.47 8.34
C TRP A 370 -31.87 -6.97 7.38
N THR A 371 -32.81 -6.18 7.91
CA THR A 371 -33.75 -5.43 7.09
C THR A 371 -33.08 -4.20 6.47
N GLN A 372 -33.61 -3.68 5.36
CA GLN A 372 -33.13 -2.43 4.75
C GLN A 372 -33.22 -1.24 5.72
N ALA A 373 -34.23 -1.23 6.61
CA ALA A 373 -34.39 -0.18 7.61
C ALA A 373 -33.29 -0.24 8.68
N GLN A 374 -32.93 -1.43 9.15
CA GLN A 374 -31.83 -1.62 10.10
C GLN A 374 -30.49 -1.21 9.50
N PHE A 375 -30.22 -1.60 8.25
CA PHE A 375 -28.98 -1.19 7.58
C PHE A 375 -28.96 0.32 7.28
N ARG A 376 -30.10 0.95 6.97
CA ARG A 376 -30.21 2.43 6.87
C ARG A 376 -29.76 3.12 8.15
N ARG A 377 -30.18 2.61 9.32
CA ARG A 377 -29.75 3.15 10.62
C ARG A 377 -28.23 3.02 10.78
N LEU A 378 -27.67 1.83 10.51
CA LEU A 378 -26.22 1.61 10.55
C LEU A 378 -25.47 2.60 9.64
N TRP A 379 -25.91 2.76 8.39
CA TRP A 379 -25.29 3.66 7.42
C TRP A 379 -25.22 5.11 7.93
N HIS A 380 -26.30 5.66 8.48
CA HIS A 380 -26.28 7.02 9.04
C HIS A 380 -25.33 7.17 10.23
N LEU A 381 -25.27 6.17 11.12
CA LEU A 381 -24.30 6.16 12.22
C LEU A 381 -22.85 6.14 11.71
N LEU A 382 -22.57 5.36 10.66
CA LEU A 382 -21.24 5.32 10.04
C LEU A 382 -20.88 6.62 9.33
N CYS A 383 -21.83 7.26 8.62
CA CYS A 383 -21.61 8.57 7.99
C CYS A 383 -21.27 9.64 9.03
N TRP A 384 -21.96 9.65 10.17
CA TRP A 384 -21.65 10.59 11.25
C TRP A 384 -20.32 10.28 11.94
N ARG A 385 -20.00 9.01 12.21
CA ARG A 385 -18.69 8.63 12.76
C ARG A 385 -17.55 9.04 11.84
N ASP A 386 -17.73 8.93 10.52
CA ASP A 386 -16.73 9.35 9.54
C ASP A 386 -16.54 10.87 9.51
N ARG A 387 -17.64 11.63 9.51
CA ARG A 387 -17.67 13.11 9.43
C ARG A 387 -18.45 13.73 10.60
N PRO A 388 -17.97 13.62 11.84
CA PRO A 388 -18.66 14.21 12.98
C PRO A 388 -18.40 15.72 13.03
N HIS A 389 -19.30 16.45 13.71
CA HIS A 389 -19.06 17.83 14.11
C HIS A 389 -18.65 17.83 15.60
N GLY A 390 -17.69 18.65 16.02
CA GLY A 390 -17.24 18.71 17.42
C GLY A 390 -15.77 19.06 17.59
N THR A 391 -15.07 18.40 18.50
CA THR A 391 -13.63 18.56 18.79
C THR A 391 -12.92 17.23 19.02
N VAL A 392 -11.60 17.16 18.80
CA VAL A 392 -10.73 16.05 19.23
C VAL A 392 -9.68 16.51 20.24
N PRO A 393 -9.31 15.69 21.24
CA PRO A 393 -8.18 15.98 22.13
C PRO A 393 -6.82 15.88 21.43
N HIS A 394 -6.00 16.92 21.57
CA HIS A 394 -4.65 17.03 21.02
C HIS A 394 -3.61 17.19 22.14
N TRP A 395 -2.45 16.55 22.01
CA TRP A 395 -1.38 16.73 22.98
C TRP A 395 -0.63 18.03 22.76
N VAL A 396 -0.54 18.86 23.80
CA VAL A 396 0.29 20.08 23.79
C VAL A 396 1.69 19.72 24.27
N VAL A 397 2.69 20.03 23.45
CA VAL A 397 4.11 19.90 23.79
C VAL A 397 4.58 21.22 24.40
N VAL A 398 5.21 21.17 25.58
CA VAL A 398 5.91 22.34 26.15
C VAL A 398 7.34 22.43 25.63
N GLU A 399 7.84 23.66 25.53
CA GLU A 399 9.24 23.95 25.21
C GLU A 399 10.15 23.14 26.15
N ASN A 400 11.11 22.41 25.56
CA ASN A 400 11.95 21.33 26.13
C ASN A 400 11.51 19.88 25.78
N GLY A 401 10.48 19.69 24.95
CA GLY A 401 10.10 18.35 24.45
C GLY A 401 9.39 17.49 25.49
N GLY A 402 8.84 18.11 26.54
CA GLY A 402 7.94 17.46 27.50
C GLY A 402 6.47 17.65 27.10
N TYR A 403 5.59 16.73 27.51
CA TYR A 403 4.14 16.83 27.27
C TYR A 403 3.48 17.65 28.38
N ALA A 404 2.70 18.67 28.01
CA ALA A 404 2.09 19.64 28.92
C ALA A 404 0.66 19.26 29.34
N GLY A 405 -0.06 18.51 28.50
CA GLY A 405 -1.46 18.16 28.71
C GLY A 405 -2.25 18.10 27.40
N TYR A 406 -3.57 17.99 27.50
CA TYR A 406 -4.46 17.95 26.34
C TYR A 406 -5.09 19.31 26.06
N GLN A 407 -5.18 19.70 24.79
CA GLN A 407 -5.99 20.79 24.28
C GLN A 407 -7.11 20.23 23.40
N MET A 408 -8.33 20.75 23.54
CA MET A 408 -9.43 20.40 22.63
C MET A 408 -9.29 21.23 21.36
N LEU A 409 -9.18 20.57 20.20
CA LEU A 409 -9.18 21.24 18.90
C LEU A 409 -10.50 20.99 18.18
N PRO A 410 -11.12 22.01 17.58
CA PRO A 410 -12.33 21.80 16.80
C PRO A 410 -12.04 20.87 15.62
N ILE A 411 -13.00 19.99 15.35
CA ILE A 411 -13.14 19.33 14.06
C ILE A 411 -13.71 20.41 13.14
N ASP A 412 -12.86 21.40 12.81
CA ASP A 412 -13.25 22.45 11.89
C ASP A 412 -13.56 21.79 10.55
N ASN A 413 -14.80 21.94 10.09
CA ASN A 413 -15.30 21.50 8.80
C ASN A 413 -14.58 22.17 7.60
N GLN A 414 -13.43 22.81 7.83
CA GLN A 414 -12.55 23.45 6.85
C GLN A 414 -11.09 22.97 6.93
N MET A 415 -10.73 22.16 7.93
CA MET A 415 -9.53 21.33 7.89
C MET A 415 -9.87 19.88 7.50
N GLU A 416 -10.85 19.69 6.60
CA GLU A 416 -11.05 18.40 5.92
C GLU A 416 -9.78 18.07 5.13
N GLY A 417 -8.95 17.20 5.71
CA GLY A 417 -7.60 16.86 5.25
C GLY A 417 -6.57 16.73 6.38
N SER A 418 -6.79 17.32 7.55
CA SER A 418 -5.89 17.17 8.71
C SER A 418 -6.25 15.99 9.61
N LEU A 419 -7.54 15.64 9.71
CA LEU A 419 -8.02 14.50 10.47
C LEU A 419 -8.23 13.27 9.60
N LYS A 420 -7.84 12.10 10.13
CA LYS A 420 -8.11 10.82 9.49
C LYS A 420 -9.61 10.59 9.39
N ARG A 421 -10.04 10.17 8.20
CA ARG A 421 -11.42 9.79 7.89
C ARG A 421 -11.66 8.35 8.34
N CYS A 422 -12.78 8.09 9.01
CA CYS A 422 -13.19 6.76 9.49
C CYS A 422 -14.27 6.14 8.60
N ARG A 423 -13.99 6.14 7.28
CA ARG A 423 -14.95 5.78 6.24
C ARG A 423 -15.59 4.41 6.44
N PRO A 424 -16.87 4.24 6.06
CA PRO A 424 -17.43 2.91 5.84
C PRO A 424 -16.59 2.14 4.81
N ASN A 425 -16.48 0.81 4.98
CA ASN A 425 -15.73 0.00 4.04
C ASN A 425 -16.45 -0.09 2.68
N LEU A 426 -15.72 -0.50 1.62
CA LEU A 426 -16.27 -0.54 0.27
C LEU A 426 -17.55 -1.40 0.16
N GLU A 427 -17.64 -2.53 0.86
CA GLU A 427 -18.83 -3.37 0.86
C GLU A 427 -20.07 -2.63 1.37
N GLN A 428 -19.92 -1.90 2.49
CA GLN A 428 -20.99 -1.10 3.08
C GLN A 428 -21.42 0.04 2.15
N VAL A 429 -20.47 0.76 1.55
CA VAL A 429 -20.75 1.85 0.60
C VAL A 429 -21.54 1.34 -0.60
N LEU A 430 -21.10 0.23 -1.20
CA LEU A 430 -21.76 -0.34 -2.37
C LEU A 430 -23.14 -0.89 -2.04
N LYS A 431 -23.31 -1.56 -0.90
CA LYS A 431 -24.62 -2.03 -0.44
C LYS A 431 -25.56 -0.88 -0.14
N ALA A 432 -25.09 0.23 0.44
CA ALA A 432 -25.89 1.42 0.65
C ALA A 432 -26.29 2.10 -0.66
N PHE A 433 -25.42 2.06 -1.67
CA PHE A 433 -25.72 2.58 -3.00
C PHE A 433 -26.75 1.72 -3.74
N THR A 434 -26.63 0.38 -3.72
CA THR A 434 -27.57 -0.50 -4.45
C THR A 434 -29.00 -0.44 -3.92
N ILE A 435 -29.19 -0.12 -2.64
CA ILE A 435 -30.52 0.10 -2.04
C ILE A 435 -30.99 1.56 -2.07
N GLY A 436 -30.21 2.47 -2.68
CA GLY A 436 -30.57 3.88 -2.89
C GLY A 436 -30.51 4.77 -1.64
N ILE A 437 -29.70 4.41 -0.64
CA ILE A 437 -29.47 5.24 0.55
C ILE A 437 -28.22 6.10 0.38
N ALA A 438 -27.15 5.52 -0.18
CA ALA A 438 -25.95 6.25 -0.56
C ALA A 438 -26.05 6.78 -1.99
N THR A 439 -25.29 7.82 -2.26
CA THR A 439 -25.21 8.49 -3.56
C THR A 439 -23.96 8.07 -4.33
N GLU A 440 -23.89 8.43 -5.61
CA GLU A 440 -22.66 8.24 -6.39
C GLU A 440 -21.47 8.99 -5.78
N ALA A 441 -21.72 10.16 -5.17
CA ALA A 441 -20.71 10.94 -4.47
C ALA A 441 -20.09 10.17 -3.29
N ASP A 442 -20.87 9.34 -2.58
CA ASP A 442 -20.33 8.49 -1.51
C ASP A 442 -19.39 7.40 -2.05
N VAL A 443 -19.72 6.82 -3.21
CA VAL A 443 -18.87 5.82 -3.88
C VAL A 443 -17.58 6.47 -4.39
N LEU A 444 -17.68 7.65 -5.02
CA LEU A 444 -16.51 8.39 -5.50
C LEU A 444 -15.63 8.88 -4.34
N ASP A 445 -16.21 9.37 -3.24
CA ASP A 445 -15.44 9.75 -2.03
C ASP A 445 -14.68 8.55 -1.44
N CYS A 446 -15.27 7.35 -1.46
CA CYS A 446 -14.59 6.13 -1.06
C CYS A 446 -13.35 5.86 -1.96
N LEU A 447 -13.51 5.97 -3.28
CA LEU A 447 -12.44 5.69 -4.25
C LEU A 447 -11.32 6.74 -4.28
N ILE A 448 -11.66 8.02 -4.27
CA ILE A 448 -10.71 9.12 -4.56
C ILE A 448 -10.78 10.29 -3.57
N GLY A 449 -11.70 10.26 -2.60
CA GLY A 449 -11.90 11.33 -1.62
C GLY A 449 -10.71 11.59 -0.70
N SER A 450 -10.73 12.72 0.01
CA SER A 450 -9.70 13.20 0.94
C SER A 450 -9.33 12.18 2.02
N ARG A 451 -8.05 11.90 2.26
CA ARG A 451 -7.63 10.85 3.21
C ARG A 451 -6.32 11.20 3.87
N PHE A 452 -6.10 10.62 5.05
CA PHE A 452 -4.86 10.78 5.78
C PHE A 452 -3.79 9.86 5.19
N GLY A 453 -2.67 10.46 4.79
CA GLY A 453 -1.58 9.77 4.08
C GLY A 453 -1.95 9.35 2.65
N ASN A 454 -1.02 8.66 2.00
CA ASN A 454 -1.05 8.45 0.55
C ASN A 454 -1.64 7.08 0.16
N ASN A 455 -2.65 6.59 0.91
CA ASN A 455 -3.17 5.23 0.76
C ASN A 455 -4.54 5.18 0.05
N PHE A 456 -4.54 4.90 -1.26
CA PHE A 456 -5.76 4.62 -2.03
C PHE A 456 -5.90 3.13 -2.31
N SER A 457 -6.08 2.32 -1.26
CA SER A 457 -6.15 0.85 -1.32
C SER A 457 -7.22 0.33 -2.27
N GLU A 458 -8.42 0.90 -2.22
CA GLU A 458 -9.56 0.51 -3.04
C GLU A 458 -9.28 0.83 -4.51
N LEU A 459 -8.81 2.05 -4.80
CA LEU A 459 -8.43 2.46 -6.16
C LEU A 459 -7.29 1.59 -6.69
N SER A 460 -6.29 1.29 -5.87
CA SER A 460 -5.19 0.39 -6.22
C SER A 460 -5.72 -0.98 -6.59
N ALA A 461 -6.49 -1.62 -5.71
CA ALA A 461 -7.04 -2.96 -5.95
C ALA A 461 -7.99 -3.04 -7.15
N LEU A 462 -8.85 -2.03 -7.35
CA LEU A 462 -9.83 -1.98 -8.42
C LEU A 462 -9.25 -1.58 -9.78
N THR A 463 -8.05 -0.99 -9.80
CA THR A 463 -7.31 -0.68 -11.04
C THR A 463 -6.30 -1.77 -11.41
N GLN A 464 -6.21 -2.86 -10.65
CA GLN A 464 -5.43 -4.03 -11.06
C GLN A 464 -6.04 -4.70 -12.30
N ARG A 465 -5.18 -5.34 -13.10
CA ARG A 465 -5.62 -6.07 -14.29
C ARG A 465 -6.13 -7.48 -13.97
N ASP A 466 -5.58 -8.10 -12.93
CA ASP A 466 -6.02 -9.41 -12.46
C ASP A 466 -7.30 -9.25 -11.63
N ARG A 467 -8.44 -9.33 -12.32
CA ARG A 467 -9.76 -9.25 -11.66
C ARG A 467 -10.01 -10.41 -10.71
N ASP A 468 -9.39 -11.57 -10.92
CA ASP A 468 -9.59 -12.73 -10.05
C ASP A 468 -8.86 -12.51 -8.72
N ARG A 469 -7.69 -11.87 -8.75
CA ARG A 469 -7.01 -11.39 -7.54
C ARG A 469 -7.82 -10.32 -6.81
N THR A 470 -8.33 -9.30 -7.50
CA THR A 470 -9.20 -8.29 -6.88
C THR A 470 -10.44 -8.95 -6.23
N ARG A 471 -11.02 -9.97 -6.87
CA ARG A 471 -12.15 -10.76 -6.33
C ARG A 471 -11.76 -11.72 -5.21
N HIS A 472 -10.48 -12.07 -5.08
CA HIS A 472 -9.96 -12.80 -3.93
C HIS A 472 -9.85 -11.86 -2.72
N ASP A 473 -9.26 -10.68 -2.92
CA ASP A 473 -9.10 -9.66 -1.88
C ASP A 473 -10.46 -9.07 -1.44
N TYR A 474 -11.41 -8.96 -2.38
CA TYR A 474 -12.78 -8.49 -2.16
C TYR A 474 -13.77 -9.57 -2.59
N ALA A 475 -13.93 -10.61 -1.77
CA ALA A 475 -14.80 -11.75 -2.05
C ALA A 475 -16.24 -11.37 -2.42
N PHE A 476 -16.77 -10.27 -1.86
CA PHE A 476 -18.12 -9.77 -2.17
C PHE A 476 -18.27 -9.26 -3.62
N LEU A 477 -17.18 -8.95 -4.33
CA LEU A 477 -17.19 -8.55 -5.75
C LEU A 477 -17.25 -9.73 -6.73
N GLN A 478 -17.31 -10.98 -6.24
CA GLN A 478 -17.43 -12.16 -7.10
C GLN A 478 -18.77 -12.21 -7.85
N HIS A 479 -19.80 -11.54 -7.34
CA HIS A 479 -21.10 -11.41 -7.99
C HIS A 479 -21.13 -10.16 -8.88
N ASN A 480 -21.72 -10.27 -10.08
CA ASN A 480 -21.89 -9.16 -11.03
C ASN A 480 -22.88 -8.05 -10.55
N GLU A 481 -23.22 -8.03 -9.26
CA GLU A 481 -24.11 -7.03 -8.66
C GLU A 481 -23.50 -5.61 -8.71
N PHE A 482 -22.17 -5.52 -8.76
CA PHE A 482 -21.42 -4.27 -8.66
C PHE A 482 -20.70 -3.86 -9.96
N ASP A 483 -21.18 -4.30 -11.13
CA ASP A 483 -20.52 -3.98 -12.42
C ASP A 483 -20.39 -2.47 -12.67
N PHE A 484 -21.34 -1.65 -12.17
CA PHE A 484 -21.29 -0.19 -12.24
C PHE A 484 -20.05 0.43 -11.56
N LEU A 485 -19.46 -0.27 -10.57
CA LEU A 485 -18.28 0.19 -9.86
C LEU A 485 -17.10 0.41 -10.81
N TYR A 486 -16.93 -0.47 -11.79
CA TYR A 486 -15.81 -0.37 -12.73
C TYR A 486 -15.93 0.86 -13.64
N GLU A 487 -17.15 1.29 -13.98
CA GLU A 487 -17.38 2.55 -14.69
C GLU A 487 -16.93 3.76 -13.85
N LEU A 488 -17.26 3.77 -12.55
CA LEU A 488 -16.83 4.82 -11.63
C LEU A 488 -15.31 4.82 -11.42
N VAL A 489 -14.70 3.63 -11.31
CA VAL A 489 -13.23 3.48 -11.22
C VAL A 489 -12.54 3.99 -12.48
N ASP A 490 -13.08 3.69 -13.66
CA ASP A 490 -12.55 4.20 -14.93
C ASP A 490 -12.69 5.72 -15.03
N ARG A 491 -13.80 6.31 -14.54
CA ARG A 491 -13.96 7.77 -14.42
C ARG A 491 -12.90 8.37 -13.49
N CYS A 492 -12.66 7.79 -12.31
CA CYS A 492 -11.58 8.20 -11.40
C CYS A 492 -10.22 8.15 -12.10
N ARG A 493 -9.89 7.01 -12.72
CA ARG A 493 -8.62 6.82 -13.44
C ARG A 493 -8.44 7.87 -14.55
N ASN A 494 -9.45 8.09 -15.37
CA ASN A 494 -9.39 9.04 -16.47
C ASN A 494 -9.23 10.49 -15.97
N ARG A 495 -9.94 10.86 -14.90
CA ARG A 495 -9.81 12.20 -14.31
C ARG A 495 -8.44 12.46 -13.71
N ILE A 496 -7.89 11.47 -13.00
CA ILE A 496 -6.53 11.53 -12.46
C ILE A 496 -5.53 11.73 -13.60
N LEU A 497 -5.67 10.95 -14.69
CA LEU A 497 -4.82 11.06 -15.87
C LEU A 497 -4.94 12.41 -16.57
N GLU A 498 -6.15 12.97 -16.67
CA GLU A 498 -6.39 14.29 -17.25
C GLU A 498 -5.61 15.36 -16.48
N ILE A 499 -5.79 15.40 -15.15
CA ILE A 499 -5.13 16.40 -14.28
C ILE A 499 -3.62 16.28 -14.35
N GLU A 500 -3.07 15.06 -14.23
CA GLU A 500 -1.63 14.86 -14.31
C GLU A 500 -1.08 15.07 -15.71
N SER A 501 -1.85 14.83 -16.78
CA SER A 501 -1.38 15.14 -18.12
C SER A 501 -1.11 16.64 -18.28
N ASP A 502 -1.92 17.48 -17.63
CA ASP A 502 -1.84 18.95 -17.74
C ASP A 502 -0.93 19.59 -16.68
N ARG A 503 -0.20 18.77 -15.91
CA ARG A 503 0.69 19.23 -14.83
C ARG A 503 1.91 19.99 -15.36
N GLY A 504 2.35 20.96 -14.57
CA GLY A 504 3.70 21.52 -14.65
C GLY A 504 4.72 20.69 -13.88
N ASP A 505 5.80 21.30 -13.43
CA ASP A 505 6.84 20.59 -12.66
C ASP A 505 6.38 20.21 -11.25
N LEU A 506 5.48 21.01 -10.66
CA LEU A 506 4.97 20.80 -9.32
C LEU A 506 3.96 19.64 -9.23
N PRO A 507 3.86 18.96 -8.06
CA PRO A 507 2.80 17.99 -7.79
C PRO A 507 1.40 18.63 -7.90
N THR A 508 0.43 17.84 -8.33
CA THR A 508 -0.98 18.25 -8.37
C THR A 508 -1.76 17.59 -7.24
N PRO A 509 -3.01 18.02 -6.95
CA PRO A 509 -3.90 17.32 -6.02
C PRO A 509 -4.15 15.84 -6.36
N ALA A 510 -3.91 15.42 -7.60
CA ALA A 510 -4.07 14.04 -8.04
C ALA A 510 -2.81 13.18 -7.83
N THR A 511 -1.64 13.78 -7.57
CA THR A 511 -0.34 13.10 -7.62
C THR A 511 -0.26 11.88 -6.70
N GLU A 512 -0.83 11.95 -5.49
CA GLU A 512 -0.83 10.80 -4.58
C GLU A 512 -1.74 9.66 -5.04
N ALA A 513 -2.88 10.00 -5.65
CA ALA A 513 -3.78 8.98 -6.19
C ALA A 513 -3.17 8.24 -7.38
N VAL A 514 -2.35 8.94 -8.17
CA VAL A 514 -1.63 8.37 -9.33
C VAL A 514 -0.68 7.26 -8.91
N LEU A 515 0.06 7.49 -7.83
CA LEU A 515 1.02 6.52 -7.31
C LEU A 515 0.34 5.23 -6.84
N SER A 516 -0.97 5.28 -6.55
CA SER A 516 -1.77 4.12 -6.19
C SER A 516 -2.36 3.38 -7.39
N LEU A 517 -2.44 3.99 -8.58
CA LEU A 517 -2.97 3.33 -9.78
C LEU A 517 -2.11 2.12 -10.16
N GLN A 518 -2.76 1.01 -10.53
CA GLN A 518 -2.11 -0.22 -10.96
C GLN A 518 -2.21 -0.48 -12.46
N SER A 519 -3.08 0.25 -13.17
CA SER A 519 -3.11 0.23 -14.64
C SER A 519 -3.67 1.50 -15.25
N VAL A 520 -3.19 1.79 -16.46
CA VAL A 520 -3.69 2.81 -17.38
C VAL A 520 -3.91 2.17 -18.74
N LEU A 521 -5.04 2.43 -19.39
CA LEU A 521 -5.40 1.77 -20.64
C LEU A 521 -5.40 2.74 -21.82
N GLY A 522 -5.03 2.22 -22.99
CA GLY A 522 -5.22 2.88 -24.27
C GLY A 522 -3.97 3.51 -24.89
N ILE A 523 -3.87 3.38 -26.23
CA ILE A 523 -2.88 4.09 -27.06
C ILE A 523 -2.87 5.61 -26.80
N PRO A 524 -4.03 6.32 -26.73
CA PRO A 524 -4.01 7.77 -26.53
C PRO A 524 -3.34 8.19 -25.22
N SER A 525 -3.54 7.41 -24.15
CA SER A 525 -3.00 7.66 -22.82
C SER A 525 -1.47 7.58 -22.83
N VAL A 526 -0.89 6.47 -23.32
CA VAL A 526 0.57 6.31 -23.33
C VAL A 526 1.26 7.34 -24.23
N LEU A 527 0.68 7.64 -25.39
CA LEU A 527 1.28 8.61 -26.31
C LEU A 527 1.24 10.03 -25.74
N ARG A 528 0.17 10.41 -25.03
CA ARG A 528 0.10 11.70 -24.32
C ARG A 528 1.15 11.77 -23.21
N LEU A 529 1.29 10.72 -22.41
CA LEU A 529 2.30 10.67 -21.34
C LEU A 529 3.72 10.79 -21.90
N MET A 530 4.04 10.10 -23.00
CA MET A 530 5.33 10.21 -23.68
C MET A 530 5.58 11.63 -24.22
N GLN A 531 4.56 12.28 -24.80
CA GLN A 531 4.67 13.66 -25.28
C GLN A 531 4.95 14.64 -24.13
N ASN A 532 4.23 14.51 -23.02
CA ASN A 532 4.33 15.45 -21.89
C ASN A 532 5.60 15.22 -21.05
N LEU A 533 6.16 14.00 -21.05
CA LEU A 533 7.49 13.72 -20.50
C LEU A 533 8.57 14.44 -21.32
N GLY A 534 8.40 14.52 -22.64
CA GLY A 534 9.27 15.29 -23.53
C GLY A 534 10.73 14.84 -23.49
N LYS A 535 11.63 15.70 -22.99
CA LYS A 535 13.08 15.43 -22.92
C LYS A 535 13.54 14.87 -21.58
N GLU A 536 12.64 14.76 -20.60
CA GLU A 536 12.94 14.16 -19.31
C GLU A 536 13.23 12.66 -19.50
N GLN A 537 14.16 12.13 -18.71
CA GLN A 537 14.48 10.70 -18.76
C GLN A 537 13.60 9.93 -17.80
N PHE A 538 13.24 8.70 -18.16
CA PHE A 538 12.52 7.83 -17.24
C PHE A 538 13.24 7.65 -15.91
N THR A 539 12.49 7.76 -14.82
CA THR A 539 12.92 7.36 -13.49
C THR A 539 13.09 5.85 -13.45
N ARG A 540 14.25 5.41 -12.94
CA ARG A 540 14.65 4.00 -12.84
C ARG A 540 14.88 3.66 -11.37
N GLY A 541 14.16 2.65 -10.89
CA GLY A 541 14.28 2.19 -9.50
C GLY A 541 13.71 3.20 -8.50
N TRP A 542 14.15 3.06 -7.24
CA TRP A 542 13.67 3.88 -6.14
C TRP A 542 14.17 5.32 -6.27
N ASN A 543 13.24 6.28 -6.15
CA ASN A 543 13.53 7.71 -6.08
C ASN A 543 13.00 8.27 -4.76
N TYR A 544 13.76 9.16 -4.12
CA TYR A 544 13.36 9.84 -2.89
C TYR A 544 12.17 10.77 -3.17
N ASP A 545 12.18 11.45 -4.32
CA ASP A 545 11.08 12.29 -4.77
C ASP A 545 10.16 11.53 -5.75
N ARG A 546 9.13 10.90 -5.17
CA ARG A 546 8.09 10.17 -5.91
C ARG A 546 7.06 11.10 -6.57
N ALA A 547 6.97 12.36 -6.14
CA ALA A 547 5.96 13.32 -6.61
C ALA A 547 6.43 14.17 -7.80
N SER A 548 7.74 14.17 -8.09
CA SER A 548 8.28 14.81 -9.30
C SER A 548 7.61 14.33 -10.59
N LYS A 549 7.51 15.23 -11.58
CA LYS A 549 6.89 14.97 -12.88
C LYS A 549 7.47 13.74 -13.58
N SER A 550 8.80 13.64 -13.66
CA SER A 550 9.49 12.47 -14.19
C SER A 550 9.09 11.17 -13.47
N SER A 551 9.03 11.16 -12.14
CA SER A 551 8.65 9.96 -11.36
C SER A 551 7.21 9.55 -11.64
N VAL A 552 6.27 10.49 -11.63
CA VAL A 552 4.84 10.22 -11.84
C VAL A 552 4.57 9.73 -13.26
N PHE A 553 5.15 10.36 -14.28
CA PHE A 553 4.94 9.93 -15.67
C PHE A 553 5.63 8.61 -15.95
N SER A 554 6.82 8.39 -15.38
CA SER A 554 7.50 7.10 -15.45
C SER A 554 6.64 6.00 -14.84
N HIS A 555 6.02 6.24 -13.67
CA HIS A 555 5.06 5.31 -13.06
C HIS A 555 3.87 5.03 -13.98
N LEU A 556 3.18 6.07 -14.45
CA LEU A 556 2.02 5.94 -15.35
C LEU A 556 2.35 5.19 -16.64
N ILE A 557 3.50 5.45 -17.26
CA ILE A 557 3.95 4.76 -18.47
C ILE A 557 4.29 3.29 -18.15
N ARG A 558 4.89 3.03 -16.98
CA ARG A 558 5.22 1.67 -16.53
C ARG A 558 3.97 0.78 -16.41
N ILE A 559 2.88 1.34 -15.89
CA ILE A 559 1.59 0.66 -15.71
C ILE A 559 0.62 0.87 -16.88
N SER A 560 1.10 1.44 -17.99
CA SER A 560 0.26 1.64 -19.18
C SER A 560 0.16 0.37 -20.01
N PHE A 561 -1.01 0.11 -20.57
CA PHE A 561 -1.29 -1.05 -21.41
C PHE A 561 -2.18 -0.68 -22.59
N PRO A 562 -2.05 -1.41 -23.72
CA PRO A 562 -3.03 -1.33 -24.78
C PRO A 562 -4.42 -1.71 -24.27
N ALA A 563 -5.46 -1.00 -24.72
CA ALA A 563 -6.83 -1.40 -24.48
C ALA A 563 -7.15 -2.71 -25.21
N PRO A 564 -8.16 -3.49 -24.79
CA PRO A 564 -8.55 -4.74 -25.47
C PRO A 564 -8.92 -4.57 -26.95
N THR A 565 -9.31 -3.36 -27.35
CA THR A 565 -9.69 -3.00 -28.71
C THR A 565 -8.56 -2.37 -29.52
N ASP A 566 -7.42 -2.05 -28.90
CA ASP A 566 -6.31 -1.38 -29.57
C ASP A 566 -5.57 -2.34 -30.51
N MET A 567 -5.22 -1.86 -31.71
CA MET A 567 -4.44 -2.61 -32.69
C MET A 567 -3.07 -1.96 -32.95
N PRO A 568 -2.04 -2.76 -33.31
CA PRO A 568 -0.71 -2.23 -33.66
C PRO A 568 -0.72 -1.16 -34.76
N GLU A 569 -1.63 -1.30 -35.73
CA GLU A 569 -1.82 -0.34 -36.83
C GLU A 569 -2.23 1.03 -36.31
N ASP A 570 -3.17 1.08 -35.35
CA ASP A 570 -3.67 2.32 -34.74
C ASP A 570 -2.55 3.03 -33.97
N PHE A 571 -1.72 2.27 -33.28
CA PHE A 571 -0.56 2.80 -32.56
C PHE A 571 0.43 3.43 -33.54
N ALA A 572 0.77 2.75 -34.64
CA ALA A 572 1.69 3.27 -35.64
C ALA A 572 1.17 4.56 -36.30
N GLN A 573 -0.14 4.61 -36.59
CA GLN A 573 -0.77 5.81 -37.14
C GLN A 573 -0.71 6.98 -36.15
N GLN A 574 -1.12 6.75 -34.89
CA GLN A 574 -1.18 7.80 -33.88
C GLN A 574 0.20 8.27 -33.44
N MET A 575 1.18 7.37 -33.32
CA MET A 575 2.58 7.69 -33.01
C MET A 575 3.15 8.67 -34.05
N ARG A 576 2.96 8.38 -35.34
CA ARG A 576 3.43 9.25 -36.44
C ARG A 576 2.70 10.57 -36.47
N ALA A 577 1.37 10.55 -36.30
CA ALA A 577 0.55 11.78 -36.28
C ALA A 577 0.96 12.73 -35.14
N ARG A 578 1.42 12.17 -34.01
CA ARG A 578 1.89 12.89 -32.84
C ARG A 578 3.37 13.29 -32.87
N GLY A 579 4.09 12.94 -33.93
CA GLY A 579 5.50 13.28 -34.11
C GLY A 579 6.45 12.61 -33.11
N MET A 580 6.07 11.47 -32.55
CA MET A 580 6.94 10.70 -31.66
C MET A 580 8.05 10.03 -32.48
N ASP A 581 9.30 10.22 -32.07
CA ASP A 581 10.45 9.66 -32.79
C ASP A 581 10.67 8.17 -32.48
N ASP A 582 11.39 7.50 -33.39
CA ASP A 582 11.69 6.08 -33.27
C ASP A 582 12.46 5.77 -31.99
N ARG A 583 13.34 6.68 -31.56
CA ARG A 583 14.11 6.54 -30.32
C ARG A 583 13.20 6.45 -29.09
N SER A 584 12.26 7.38 -28.94
CA SER A 584 11.32 7.41 -27.83
C SER A 584 10.42 6.18 -27.85
N ALA A 585 10.08 5.67 -29.03
CA ALA A 585 9.30 4.43 -29.15
C ALA A 585 10.10 3.21 -28.68
N ILE A 586 11.40 3.14 -29.01
CA ILE A 586 12.29 2.10 -28.51
C ILE A 586 12.43 2.20 -27.00
N GLU A 587 12.65 3.41 -26.46
CA GLU A 587 12.76 3.64 -25.02
C GLU A 587 11.45 3.25 -24.30
N LEU A 588 10.27 3.59 -24.87
CA LEU A 588 8.96 3.14 -24.38
C LEU A 588 8.86 1.61 -24.35
N ALA A 589 9.23 0.92 -25.44
CA ALA A 589 9.13 -0.53 -25.50
C ALA A 589 10.07 -1.23 -24.52
N VAL A 590 11.29 -0.72 -24.33
CA VAL A 590 12.23 -1.31 -23.37
C VAL A 590 11.82 -0.98 -21.94
N TYR A 591 11.29 0.23 -21.72
CA TYR A 591 10.73 0.63 -20.43
C TYR A 591 9.49 -0.23 -20.15
N ALA A 592 8.40 -0.13 -20.90
CA ALA A 592 7.17 -0.89 -20.72
C ALA A 592 7.00 -1.98 -21.81
N PRO A 593 7.55 -3.21 -21.64
CA PRO A 593 7.64 -4.24 -22.68
C PRO A 593 6.29 -4.76 -23.19
N GLN A 594 5.19 -4.51 -22.47
CA GLN A 594 3.84 -4.72 -22.99
C GLN A 594 3.54 -3.95 -24.29
N TRP A 595 4.25 -2.86 -24.58
CA TRP A 595 4.13 -2.09 -25.84
C TRP A 595 5.06 -2.57 -26.95
N ALA A 596 5.96 -3.52 -26.69
CA ALA A 596 7.03 -3.88 -27.62
C ALA A 596 6.49 -4.41 -28.97
N ARG A 597 5.37 -5.13 -28.97
CA ARG A 597 4.71 -5.60 -30.22
C ARG A 597 4.11 -4.47 -31.06
N TYR A 598 3.63 -3.41 -30.42
CA TYR A 598 3.07 -2.24 -31.09
C TYR A 598 4.19 -1.39 -31.72
N VAL A 599 5.29 -1.22 -30.97
CA VAL A 599 6.49 -0.53 -31.47
C VAL A 599 7.16 -1.32 -32.60
N GLU A 600 7.24 -2.65 -32.49
CA GLU A 600 7.74 -3.51 -33.58
C GLU A 600 7.00 -3.25 -34.90
N HIS A 601 5.67 -3.21 -34.85
CA HIS A 601 4.83 -2.94 -36.02
C HIS A 601 5.05 -1.51 -36.56
N ALA A 602 5.15 -0.51 -35.67
CA ALA A 602 5.33 0.88 -36.06
C ALA A 602 6.67 1.15 -36.77
N LEU A 603 7.75 0.52 -36.27
CA LEU A 603 9.10 0.63 -36.81
C LEU A 603 9.36 -0.31 -38.00
N ASN A 604 8.56 -1.37 -38.13
CA ASN A 604 8.77 -2.46 -39.09
C ASN A 604 10.13 -3.16 -38.91
N TRP A 605 10.53 -3.40 -37.66
CA TRP A 605 11.81 -4.04 -37.31
C TRP A 605 11.56 -5.49 -36.88
N PRO A 606 11.87 -6.50 -37.72
CA PRO A 606 11.56 -7.89 -37.39
C PRO A 606 12.25 -8.33 -36.09
N ALA A 607 11.53 -9.09 -35.25
CA ALA A 607 12.02 -9.60 -33.96
C ALA A 607 12.40 -8.53 -32.92
N PHE A 608 11.98 -7.28 -33.09
CA PHE A 608 12.19 -6.21 -32.12
C PHE A 608 11.60 -6.54 -30.74
N ALA A 609 10.34 -6.99 -30.69
CA ALA A 609 9.69 -7.32 -29.42
C ALA A 609 10.39 -8.48 -28.72
N GLU A 610 10.81 -9.49 -29.49
CA GLU A 610 11.58 -10.62 -28.98
C GLU A 610 12.97 -10.18 -28.45
N ALA A 611 13.62 -9.20 -29.09
CA ALA A 611 14.86 -8.59 -28.60
C ALA A 611 14.67 -7.88 -27.26
N VAL A 612 13.59 -7.11 -27.12
CA VAL A 612 13.23 -6.46 -25.85
C VAL A 612 13.08 -7.51 -24.74
N TRP A 613 12.35 -8.59 -24.99
CA TRP A 613 12.20 -9.68 -24.02
C TRP A 613 13.52 -10.38 -23.68
N TRP A 614 14.43 -10.53 -24.64
CA TRP A 614 15.77 -11.07 -24.37
C TRP A 614 16.54 -10.21 -23.38
N PHE A 615 16.50 -8.88 -23.51
CA PHE A 615 17.15 -7.97 -22.56
C PHE A 615 16.54 -8.07 -21.17
N HIS A 616 15.20 -8.08 -21.05
CA HIS A 616 14.49 -8.24 -19.78
C HIS A 616 14.86 -9.57 -19.08
N ALA A 617 14.85 -10.67 -19.83
CA ALA A 617 15.14 -12.02 -19.32
C ALA A 617 16.56 -12.17 -18.75
N HIS A 618 17.53 -11.44 -19.30
CA HIS A 618 18.95 -11.59 -18.91
C HIS A 618 19.45 -10.45 -18.02
N THR A 619 18.56 -9.69 -17.39
CA THR A 619 18.92 -8.73 -16.33
C THR A 619 19.23 -9.41 -14.99
N LYS A 620 19.85 -8.69 -14.06
CA LYS A 620 20.32 -9.23 -12.76
C LYS A 620 19.31 -9.21 -11.64
N ASP A 621 18.40 -8.25 -11.67
CA ASP A 621 17.58 -7.92 -10.52
C ASP A 621 16.12 -8.18 -10.87
N SER A 622 15.45 -8.95 -10.02
CA SER A 622 13.98 -9.02 -9.97
C SER A 622 13.38 -7.88 -9.13
N HIS A 623 14.22 -6.96 -8.63
CA HIS A 623 13.85 -5.76 -7.87
C HIS A 623 13.30 -4.67 -8.79
N TRP A 624 12.24 -5.04 -9.51
CA TRP A 624 11.42 -4.15 -10.31
C TRP A 624 10.30 -3.62 -9.41
N GLU A 625 10.19 -2.33 -9.10
CA GLU A 625 9.03 -1.79 -8.36
C GLU A 625 7.76 -1.77 -9.25
N VAL A 626 7.47 -2.86 -9.97
CA VAL A 626 6.17 -3.11 -10.58
C VAL A 626 5.37 -4.12 -9.78
N GLU A 627 4.06 -3.94 -9.87
CA GLU A 627 3.05 -4.85 -9.35
C GLU A 627 3.28 -6.29 -9.83
N GLN A 628 2.92 -7.25 -8.98
CA GLN A 628 3.23 -8.67 -9.15
C GLN A 628 2.60 -9.27 -10.41
N SER A 629 1.34 -8.95 -10.74
CA SER A 629 0.67 -9.44 -11.96
C SER A 629 1.38 -8.99 -13.24
N ILE A 630 1.98 -7.79 -13.24
CA ILE A 630 2.81 -7.32 -14.36
C ILE A 630 4.04 -8.21 -14.51
N ARG A 631 4.72 -8.53 -13.39
CA ARG A 631 5.90 -9.42 -13.40
C ARG A 631 5.55 -10.83 -13.84
N GLU A 632 4.41 -11.35 -13.40
CA GLU A 632 3.91 -12.66 -13.80
C GLU A 632 3.58 -12.70 -15.29
N SER A 633 2.93 -11.65 -15.80
CA SER A 633 2.66 -11.48 -17.24
C SER A 633 3.96 -11.46 -18.05
N TRP A 634 4.97 -10.69 -17.61
CA TRP A 634 6.29 -10.67 -18.26
C TRP A 634 6.98 -12.04 -18.19
N THR A 635 6.88 -12.74 -17.07
CA THR A 635 7.44 -14.09 -16.91
C THR A 635 6.79 -15.09 -17.85
N ALA A 636 5.47 -15.00 -18.03
CA ALA A 636 4.73 -15.83 -18.98
C ALA A 636 5.21 -15.56 -20.42
N GLN A 637 5.34 -14.29 -20.81
CA GLN A 637 5.87 -13.91 -22.13
C GLN A 637 7.29 -14.45 -22.36
N MET A 638 8.19 -14.34 -21.36
CA MET A 638 9.56 -14.85 -21.49
C MET A 638 9.60 -16.38 -21.66
N THR A 639 8.72 -17.11 -20.96
CA THR A 639 8.65 -18.59 -21.04
C THR A 639 8.25 -19.09 -22.42
N GLU A 640 7.56 -18.27 -23.23
CA GLU A 640 7.25 -18.61 -24.63
C GLU A 640 8.49 -18.63 -25.53
N TYR A 641 9.56 -17.90 -25.18
CA TYR A 641 10.73 -17.71 -26.03
C TYR A 641 11.92 -18.61 -25.68
N THR A 642 12.02 -19.10 -24.45
CA THR A 642 13.16 -19.89 -23.95
C THR A 642 12.73 -21.09 -23.09
N PRO A 643 13.44 -22.23 -23.18
CA PRO A 643 13.24 -23.38 -22.28
C PRO A 643 13.90 -23.19 -20.90
N LEU A 644 14.62 -22.08 -20.66
CA LEU A 644 15.22 -21.78 -19.36
C LEU A 644 14.15 -21.37 -18.36
N THR A 645 14.29 -21.79 -17.11
CA THR A 645 13.39 -21.34 -16.04
C THR A 645 13.74 -19.93 -15.59
N SER A 646 12.79 -19.22 -14.95
CA SER A 646 13.06 -17.90 -14.37
C SER A 646 14.23 -17.93 -13.37
N GLN A 647 14.39 -19.02 -12.62
CA GLN A 647 15.51 -19.19 -11.70
C GLN A 647 16.84 -19.37 -12.45
N ASP A 648 16.87 -20.14 -13.54
CA ASP A 648 18.07 -20.31 -14.37
C ASP A 648 18.55 -18.94 -14.90
N LEU A 649 17.62 -18.12 -15.40
CA LEU A 649 17.91 -16.77 -15.91
C LEU A 649 18.42 -15.83 -14.81
N LEU A 650 17.81 -15.86 -13.61
CA LEU A 650 18.27 -15.10 -12.45
C LEU A 650 19.68 -15.51 -12.01
N ASP A 651 19.95 -16.82 -11.99
CA ASP A 651 21.26 -17.41 -11.71
C ASP A 651 22.31 -17.09 -12.80
N GLY A 652 21.87 -16.49 -13.91
CA GLY A 652 22.69 -15.99 -15.00
C GLY A 652 22.97 -17.01 -16.10
N ALA A 653 22.13 -18.03 -16.24
CA ALA A 653 22.10 -18.84 -17.46
C ALA A 653 21.69 -17.97 -18.65
N VAL A 654 22.23 -18.29 -19.83
CA VAL A 654 22.02 -17.49 -21.06
C VAL A 654 21.56 -18.40 -22.18
N ASP A 655 20.46 -18.03 -22.83
CA ASP A 655 20.00 -18.70 -24.03
C ASP A 655 20.71 -18.11 -25.27
N VAL A 656 21.82 -18.76 -25.64
CA VAL A 656 22.64 -18.37 -26.79
C VAL A 656 21.89 -18.55 -28.12
N ALA A 657 21.02 -19.57 -28.21
CA ALA A 657 20.25 -19.81 -29.43
C ALA A 657 19.20 -18.72 -29.63
N TRP A 658 18.52 -18.31 -28.55
CA TRP A 658 17.59 -17.18 -28.55
C TRP A 658 18.28 -15.89 -28.98
N PHE A 659 19.45 -15.57 -28.42
CA PHE A 659 20.22 -14.38 -28.82
C PHE A 659 20.50 -14.34 -30.33
N TRP A 660 21.06 -15.43 -30.88
CA TRP A 660 21.40 -15.46 -32.31
C TRP A 660 20.18 -15.51 -33.23
N ARG A 661 19.05 -16.06 -32.77
CA ARG A 661 17.78 -16.02 -33.53
C ARG A 661 17.34 -14.57 -33.72
N VAL A 662 17.32 -13.79 -32.65
CA VAL A 662 16.95 -12.38 -32.67
C VAL A 662 17.97 -11.54 -33.44
N TYR A 663 19.25 -11.62 -33.07
CA TYR A 663 20.29 -10.78 -33.67
C TYR A 663 20.41 -10.96 -35.19
N ARG A 664 20.19 -12.18 -35.71
CA ARG A 664 20.23 -12.45 -37.16
C ARG A 664 19.00 -11.98 -37.92
N ALA A 665 17.88 -11.77 -37.24
CA ALA A 665 16.67 -11.25 -37.85
C ALA A 665 16.74 -9.72 -38.06
N MET A 666 17.63 -9.04 -37.32
CA MET A 666 17.74 -7.57 -37.27
C MET A 666 19.00 -7.05 -37.96
N GLN A 667 18.98 -5.77 -38.32
CA GLN A 667 20.18 -5.05 -38.72
C GLN A 667 21.02 -4.66 -37.49
N PRO A 668 22.37 -4.61 -37.58
CA PRO A 668 23.22 -4.24 -36.44
C PRO A 668 22.85 -2.90 -35.80
N ALA A 669 22.51 -1.88 -36.59
CA ALA A 669 22.10 -0.57 -36.09
C ALA A 669 20.78 -0.62 -35.29
N GLN A 670 19.87 -1.54 -35.63
CA GLN A 670 18.62 -1.74 -34.89
C GLN A 670 18.91 -2.38 -33.53
N TRP A 671 19.81 -3.37 -33.51
CA TRP A 671 20.28 -3.99 -32.27
C TRP A 671 20.95 -2.96 -31.34
N ASP A 672 21.84 -2.15 -31.89
CA ASP A 672 22.57 -1.13 -31.14
C ASP A 672 21.61 -0.13 -30.47
N ALA A 673 20.52 0.26 -31.15
CA ALA A 673 19.50 1.15 -30.58
C ALA A 673 18.79 0.52 -29.36
N ILE A 674 18.43 -0.77 -29.41
CA ILE A 674 17.85 -1.49 -28.26
C ILE A 674 18.89 -1.65 -27.15
N HIS A 675 20.13 -1.96 -27.51
CA HIS A 675 21.24 -2.14 -26.59
C HIS A 675 21.53 -0.85 -25.79
N GLU A 676 21.42 0.33 -26.41
CA GLU A 676 21.49 1.62 -25.73
C GLU A 676 20.31 1.86 -24.78
N ALA A 677 19.10 1.50 -25.21
CA ALA A 677 17.88 1.62 -24.39
C ALA A 677 17.80 0.57 -23.26
N ALA A 678 18.59 -0.51 -23.29
CA ALA A 678 18.58 -1.60 -22.31
C ALA A 678 18.71 -1.14 -20.85
N LYS A 679 19.27 0.05 -20.60
CA LYS A 679 19.31 0.69 -19.28
C LYS A 679 17.93 0.87 -18.62
N PHE A 680 16.85 0.85 -19.39
CA PHE A 680 15.46 0.97 -18.95
C PHE A 680 14.79 -0.38 -18.61
N ALA A 681 15.45 -1.51 -18.88
CA ALA A 681 14.98 -2.84 -18.53
C ALA A 681 15.22 -3.20 -17.04
N SER A 682 15.91 -2.35 -16.26
CA SER A 682 16.17 -2.60 -14.83
C SER A 682 16.23 -1.31 -14.01
N GLY A 683 15.80 -1.34 -12.75
CA GLY A 683 15.87 -0.21 -11.81
C GLY A 683 17.29 0.15 -11.31
N GLY A 684 18.30 -0.68 -11.59
CA GLY A 684 19.69 -0.48 -11.18
C GLY A 684 20.71 -0.85 -12.26
N GLN A 685 21.84 -1.44 -11.87
CA GLN A 685 22.89 -1.88 -12.80
C GLN A 685 22.63 -3.27 -13.40
N GLY A 686 21.46 -3.85 -13.18
CA GLY A 686 21.15 -5.20 -13.64
C GLY A 686 21.16 -5.37 -15.16
N HIS A 687 20.81 -4.32 -15.92
CA HIS A 687 20.94 -4.29 -17.38
C HIS A 687 22.37 -4.49 -17.87
N GLN A 688 23.40 -4.13 -17.08
CA GLN A 688 24.80 -4.32 -17.47
C GLN A 688 25.13 -5.79 -17.72
N ARG A 689 24.42 -6.73 -17.07
CA ARG A 689 24.58 -8.16 -17.29
C ARG A 689 24.16 -8.55 -18.72
N ALA A 690 22.94 -8.19 -19.13
CA ALA A 690 22.43 -8.48 -20.46
C ALA A 690 23.34 -7.88 -21.55
N ARG A 691 23.77 -6.63 -21.36
CA ARG A 691 24.74 -5.96 -22.24
C ARG A 691 26.08 -6.71 -22.31
N LEU A 692 26.65 -7.07 -21.16
CA LEU A 692 27.90 -7.84 -21.08
C LEU A 692 27.79 -9.17 -21.83
N PHE A 693 26.66 -9.86 -21.73
CA PHE A 693 26.43 -11.13 -22.43
C PHE A 693 26.31 -10.94 -23.94
N ALA A 694 25.58 -9.91 -24.39
CA ALA A 694 25.48 -9.55 -25.81
C ALA A 694 26.87 -9.19 -26.38
N ASP A 695 27.58 -8.26 -25.73
CA ASP A 695 28.92 -7.82 -26.14
C ASP A 695 29.92 -8.99 -26.17
N ALA A 696 29.80 -9.94 -25.24
CA ALA A 696 30.61 -11.15 -25.24
C ALA A 696 30.33 -12.02 -26.47
N MET A 697 29.06 -12.31 -26.77
CA MET A 697 28.68 -13.13 -27.93
C MET A 697 29.04 -12.47 -29.27
N LEU A 698 28.97 -11.14 -29.35
CA LEU A 698 29.41 -10.36 -30.51
C LEU A 698 30.94 -10.27 -30.64
N GLY A 699 31.70 -10.75 -29.65
CA GLY A 699 33.16 -10.70 -29.64
C GLY A 699 33.74 -9.31 -29.39
N GLN A 700 32.93 -8.39 -28.85
CA GLN A 700 33.36 -7.03 -28.48
C GLN A 700 34.15 -7.02 -27.17
N ILE A 701 34.06 -8.08 -26.37
CA ILE A 701 34.82 -8.26 -25.13
C ILE A 701 36.05 -9.14 -25.37
N GLN A 702 37.21 -8.62 -24.99
CA GLN A 702 38.47 -9.38 -25.05
C GLN A 702 38.58 -10.38 -23.90
N LYS A 703 39.01 -11.61 -24.21
CA LYS A 703 39.24 -12.68 -23.23
C LYS A 703 40.14 -12.21 -22.07
N THR A 704 41.22 -11.51 -22.37
CA THR A 704 42.19 -11.04 -21.37
C THR A 704 41.57 -10.06 -20.38
N ASP A 705 40.65 -9.21 -20.83
CA ASP A 705 40.02 -8.21 -19.98
C ASP A 705 38.94 -8.84 -19.10
N ALA A 706 38.22 -9.84 -19.62
CA ALA A 706 37.32 -10.66 -18.82
C ALA A 706 38.08 -11.38 -17.69
N ILE A 707 39.21 -12.06 -18.00
CA ILE A 707 40.05 -12.74 -17.00
C ILE A 707 40.59 -11.76 -15.96
N LYS A 708 41.08 -10.59 -16.36
CA LYS A 708 41.53 -9.54 -15.43
C LYS A 708 40.42 -9.08 -14.48
N ARG A 709 39.20 -8.86 -14.98
CA ARG A 709 38.04 -8.48 -14.16
C ARG A 709 37.64 -9.59 -13.17
N ILE A 710 37.74 -10.85 -13.58
CA ILE A 710 37.49 -12.02 -12.72
C ILE A 710 38.52 -12.07 -11.58
N GLN A 711 39.81 -11.96 -11.89
CA GLN A 711 40.88 -12.08 -10.90
C GLN A 711 40.94 -10.89 -9.93
N SER A 712 40.75 -9.66 -10.43
CA SER A 712 40.85 -8.44 -9.62
C SER A 712 39.61 -8.15 -8.78
N LYS A 713 38.41 -8.23 -9.37
CA LYS A 713 37.15 -7.82 -8.73
C LYS A 713 36.25 -8.99 -8.34
N ARG A 714 36.66 -10.25 -8.63
CA ARG A 714 35.86 -11.46 -8.42
C ARG A 714 34.45 -11.36 -9.02
N HIS A 715 34.37 -10.68 -10.17
CA HIS A 715 33.13 -10.27 -10.83
C HIS A 715 32.41 -11.47 -11.46
N GLN A 716 31.28 -11.88 -10.86
CA GLN A 716 30.56 -13.11 -11.22
C GLN A 716 30.07 -13.11 -12.68
N ASP A 717 29.55 -11.98 -13.16
CA ASP A 717 28.97 -11.90 -14.50
C ASP A 717 30.05 -11.96 -15.60
N SER A 718 31.30 -11.59 -15.26
CA SER A 718 32.44 -11.78 -16.16
C SER A 718 32.87 -13.25 -16.27
N ILE A 719 32.70 -14.05 -15.21
CA ILE A 719 32.92 -15.51 -15.26
C ILE A 719 31.94 -16.14 -16.25
N ARG A 720 30.65 -15.77 -16.16
CA ARG A 720 29.60 -16.23 -17.07
C ARG A 720 29.87 -15.79 -18.51
N ALA A 721 30.21 -14.52 -18.71
CA ALA A 721 30.51 -13.96 -20.04
C ALA A 721 31.75 -14.58 -20.71
N LEU A 722 32.75 -15.04 -19.94
CA LEU A 722 33.95 -15.69 -20.48
C LEU A 722 33.61 -16.93 -21.34
N GLY A 723 32.56 -17.66 -20.97
CA GLY A 723 32.05 -18.80 -21.75
C GLY A 723 31.33 -18.40 -23.04
N LEU A 724 30.86 -17.16 -23.14
CA LEU A 724 30.09 -16.65 -24.28
C LEU A 724 30.97 -16.02 -25.38
N ILE A 725 32.20 -15.62 -25.04
CA ILE A 725 33.14 -15.02 -25.99
C ILE A 725 33.46 -16.05 -27.10
N PRO A 726 33.38 -15.70 -28.39
CA PRO A 726 33.74 -16.60 -29.49
C PRO A 726 35.12 -17.25 -29.29
N LEU A 727 35.19 -18.56 -29.60
CA LEU A 727 36.43 -19.31 -29.48
C LEU A 727 37.40 -18.98 -30.61
N THR A 728 38.70 -19.08 -30.31
CA THR A 728 39.73 -19.03 -31.36
C THR A 728 39.54 -20.16 -32.36
N LYS A 729 39.67 -19.85 -33.66
CA LYS A 729 39.54 -20.84 -34.74
C LYS A 729 40.86 -21.60 -34.96
N GLY A 730 40.76 -22.83 -35.47
CA GLY A 730 41.92 -23.65 -35.85
C GLY A 730 42.62 -24.34 -34.67
N LYS A 731 43.93 -24.61 -34.82
CA LYS A 731 44.72 -25.47 -33.89
C LYS A 731 44.81 -24.95 -32.45
N LYS A 732 44.49 -23.67 -32.20
CA LYS A 732 44.54 -23.04 -30.86
C LYS A 732 43.23 -23.17 -30.07
N ARG A 733 42.16 -23.72 -30.69
CA ARG A 733 40.83 -23.82 -30.08
C ARG A 733 40.82 -24.63 -28.79
N GLU A 734 41.48 -25.79 -28.77
CA GLU A 734 41.51 -26.67 -27.58
C GLU A 734 42.26 -26.03 -26.42
N ALA A 735 43.38 -25.35 -26.70
CA ALA A 735 44.13 -24.61 -25.69
C ALA A 735 43.31 -23.44 -25.11
N ASP A 736 42.56 -22.71 -25.95
CA ASP A 736 41.66 -21.63 -25.51
C ASP A 736 40.51 -22.16 -24.64
N ILE A 737 39.95 -23.32 -24.96
CA ILE A 737 38.93 -23.99 -24.13
C ILE A 737 39.50 -24.36 -22.76
N LEU A 738 40.69 -24.98 -22.74
CA LEU A 738 41.33 -25.42 -21.50
C LEU A 738 41.63 -24.24 -20.57
N GLU A 739 42.22 -23.17 -21.10
CA GLU A 739 42.54 -21.95 -20.34
C GLU A 739 41.28 -21.33 -19.71
N ARG A 740 40.17 -21.24 -20.46
CA ARG A 740 38.89 -20.72 -19.92
C ARG A 740 38.32 -21.65 -18.85
N TYR A 741 38.40 -22.96 -19.06
CA TYR A 741 37.94 -23.95 -18.10
C TYR A 741 38.70 -23.87 -16.78
N GLU A 742 40.04 -23.75 -16.83
CA GLU A 742 40.89 -23.58 -15.65
C GLU A 742 40.50 -22.32 -14.85
N VAL A 743 40.35 -21.17 -15.52
CA VAL A 743 39.94 -19.91 -14.86
C VAL A 743 38.56 -20.04 -14.20
N ILE A 744 37.61 -20.72 -14.86
CA ILE A 744 36.26 -20.94 -14.30
C ILE A 744 36.33 -21.90 -13.10
N GLN A 745 37.11 -22.98 -13.19
CA GLN A 745 37.28 -23.95 -12.11
C GLN A 745 37.94 -23.33 -10.88
N GLU A 746 39.03 -22.58 -11.05
CA GLU A 746 39.70 -21.87 -9.95
C GLU A 746 38.74 -20.89 -9.25
N SER A 747 37.91 -20.19 -10.03
CA SER A 747 36.92 -19.26 -9.50
C SER A 747 35.78 -19.95 -8.74
N CYS A 748 35.42 -21.18 -9.13
CA CYS A 748 34.41 -22.00 -8.45
C CYS A 748 34.97 -22.71 -7.22
N ALA A 749 36.20 -23.24 -7.28
CA ALA A 749 36.85 -23.91 -6.15
C ALA A 749 37.08 -22.94 -4.96
N ALA A 750 37.31 -21.65 -5.23
CA ALA A 750 37.39 -20.60 -4.22
C ALA A 750 36.02 -20.21 -3.60
N ARG A 751 34.90 -20.70 -4.14
CA ARG A 751 33.53 -20.36 -3.73
C ARG A 751 32.63 -21.60 -3.74
N SER A 752 32.42 -22.21 -2.58
CA SER A 752 31.61 -23.43 -2.38
C SER A 752 30.13 -23.38 -2.80
N ASN A 753 29.64 -22.29 -3.43
CA ASN A 753 28.23 -22.07 -3.80
C ASN A 753 27.99 -21.62 -5.26
N LEU A 754 28.97 -21.70 -6.19
CA LEU A 754 28.72 -21.34 -7.60
C LEU A 754 28.22 -22.56 -8.40
N VAL A 755 26.95 -22.56 -8.84
CA VAL A 755 26.40 -23.56 -9.77
C VAL A 755 26.48 -22.99 -11.19
N LEU A 756 27.20 -23.69 -12.09
CA LEU A 756 27.33 -23.32 -13.50
C LEU A 756 26.33 -24.15 -14.34
N ASN A 757 25.17 -23.59 -14.67
CA ASN A 757 24.16 -24.23 -15.52
C ASN A 757 24.23 -23.64 -16.94
N VAL A 758 24.83 -24.37 -17.89
CA VAL A 758 24.76 -24.08 -19.33
C VAL A 758 24.00 -25.24 -19.99
N ARG A 759 22.77 -24.99 -20.46
CA ARG A 759 21.95 -25.97 -21.21
C ARG A 759 21.89 -25.59 -22.68
N LEU A 760 22.25 -26.51 -23.57
CA LEU A 760 22.06 -26.42 -25.02
C LEU A 760 20.93 -27.37 -25.45
N ALA A 761 19.95 -26.88 -26.21
CA ALA A 761 18.89 -27.70 -26.79
C ALA A 761 19.44 -28.53 -27.97
N LYS A 762 19.31 -29.87 -27.91
CA LYS A 762 19.80 -30.81 -28.94
C LYS A 762 18.78 -30.99 -30.06
N SER A 763 19.21 -30.83 -31.31
CA SER A 763 18.56 -31.42 -32.47
C SER A 763 19.60 -32.02 -33.44
N SER A 764 19.44 -33.32 -33.69
CA SER A 764 19.89 -34.09 -34.87
C SER A 764 21.34 -34.63 -34.93
N LEU A 765 21.39 -35.95 -35.20
CA LEU A 765 22.39 -36.76 -35.92
C LEU A 765 23.32 -37.76 -35.16
N LEU A 766 23.24 -38.97 -35.74
CA LEU A 766 23.81 -40.30 -35.48
C LEU A 766 25.36 -40.43 -35.42
N VAL A 767 25.81 -41.33 -34.52
CA VAL A 767 26.75 -42.47 -34.68
C VAL A 767 28.17 -42.23 -35.23
N LEU A 768 29.21 -42.44 -34.39
CA LEU A 768 30.28 -43.48 -34.49
C LEU A 768 31.46 -43.24 -33.49
N PRO A 769 32.31 -44.26 -33.18
CA PRO A 769 32.94 -44.45 -31.87
C PRO A 769 34.46 -44.21 -31.87
N TRP A 770 35.03 -43.89 -30.70
CA TRP A 770 36.48 -43.98 -30.47
C TRP A 770 36.79 -44.89 -29.29
N LYS A 771 37.39 -46.05 -29.62
CA LYS A 771 38.22 -46.88 -28.75
C LYS A 771 39.52 -46.12 -28.47
N ILE A 772 39.99 -46.12 -27.23
CA ILE A 772 41.39 -46.33 -26.78
C ILE A 772 41.39 -46.14 -25.25
N PHE A 773 41.56 -47.22 -24.48
CA PHE A 773 42.19 -47.23 -23.16
C PHE A 773 42.59 -48.69 -22.86
N PRO A 774 43.85 -48.99 -22.52
CA PRO A 774 44.20 -50.28 -21.93
C PRO A 774 43.83 -50.27 -20.44
N ALA A 775 43.31 -51.41 -20.00
CA ALA A 775 42.79 -51.66 -18.68
C ALA A 775 43.87 -51.63 -17.57
N GLN A 776 43.51 -51.09 -16.40
CA GLN A 776 43.92 -51.68 -15.13
C GLN A 776 42.69 -51.97 -14.26
N ARG A 777 42.76 -53.15 -13.65
CA ARG A 777 41.68 -53.95 -13.09
C ARG A 777 41.11 -53.36 -11.79
N VAL A 778 39.78 -53.41 -11.66
CA VAL A 778 39.12 -53.72 -10.39
C VAL A 778 38.06 -54.79 -10.68
N THR A 779 38.20 -55.94 -10.03
CA THR A 779 37.30 -57.10 -10.13
C THR A 779 36.02 -56.92 -9.30
N PRO A 780 34.95 -57.70 -9.60
CA PRO A 780 33.56 -57.32 -9.37
C PRO A 780 32.90 -58.05 -8.19
N ILE A 781 31.77 -57.51 -7.70
CA ILE A 781 30.74 -58.31 -7.03
C ILE A 781 29.41 -58.11 -7.76
N ARG A 782 28.86 -59.23 -8.24
CA ARG A 782 27.53 -59.40 -8.83
C ARG A 782 26.45 -59.38 -7.75
N ASN A 783 25.27 -58.84 -8.05
CA ASN A 783 24.01 -59.59 -8.18
C ASN A 783 22.87 -58.60 -8.52
N VAL A 784 22.23 -58.76 -9.68
CA VAL A 784 20.84 -59.25 -9.85
C VAL A 784 19.82 -58.46 -9.01
N TRP A 785 18.86 -57.80 -9.66
CA TRP A 785 17.41 -58.09 -9.51
C TRP A 785 16.57 -57.12 -10.35
N SER A 786 15.71 -57.75 -11.15
CA SER A 786 14.60 -57.23 -11.94
C SER A 786 13.37 -56.92 -11.07
N GLY A 787 12.53 -55.97 -11.50
CA GLY A 787 11.07 -56.07 -11.28
C GLY A 787 10.40 -54.95 -10.48
N GLN A 788 9.55 -54.20 -11.19
CA GLN A 788 8.22 -53.67 -10.83
C GLN A 788 7.93 -53.27 -9.37
N TRP A 789 7.61 -51.98 -9.17
CA TRP A 789 7.03 -51.46 -7.92
C TRP A 789 5.53 -51.16 -8.05
N LYS A 790 4.72 -51.79 -7.19
CA LYS A 790 3.32 -51.44 -6.87
C LYS A 790 3.25 -50.68 -5.54
N ARG A 791 2.24 -49.80 -5.43
CA ARG A 791 1.86 -48.91 -4.30
C ARG A 791 1.54 -49.64 -2.98
N LYS A 792 1.92 -49.08 -1.81
CA LYS A 792 1.06 -48.47 -0.75
C LYS A 792 1.87 -48.10 0.53
N PRO A 793 1.36 -47.21 1.43
CA PRO A 793 2.16 -46.39 2.35
C PRO A 793 1.97 -46.62 3.87
N LEU A 794 2.77 -45.88 4.68
CA LEU A 794 2.71 -45.54 6.14
C LEU A 794 3.29 -46.57 7.15
N PRO A 795 3.70 -46.19 8.41
CA PRO A 795 3.58 -44.90 9.13
C PRO A 795 4.88 -44.38 9.82
N ILE A 796 4.83 -43.18 10.42
CA ILE A 796 5.90 -42.54 11.23
C ILE A 796 5.33 -42.08 12.60
N SER A 797 6.06 -42.35 13.68
CA SER A 797 6.26 -41.49 14.89
C SER A 797 7.38 -42.09 15.78
N PRO A 798 7.92 -41.43 16.84
CA PRO A 798 7.97 -40.00 17.20
C PRO A 798 9.38 -39.46 17.60
N LYS A 799 9.41 -38.15 17.89
CA LYS A 799 10.46 -37.18 18.35
C LYS A 799 11.64 -37.67 19.21
N VAL A 800 12.84 -37.09 19.00
CA VAL A 800 13.76 -36.58 20.06
C VAL A 800 14.57 -35.36 19.55
N ARG A 801 14.62 -34.28 20.33
CA ARG A 801 15.51 -33.10 20.18
C ARG A 801 16.95 -33.43 20.59
N SER A 802 17.94 -33.04 19.79
CA SER A 802 19.31 -32.76 20.30
C SER A 802 20.00 -31.64 19.50
N ARG A 803 20.87 -30.89 20.19
CA ARG A 803 21.54 -29.66 19.74
C ARG A 803 22.83 -29.94 18.92
N SER A 804 23.06 -29.13 17.88
CA SER A 804 24.35 -28.76 17.22
C SER A 804 25.03 -29.79 16.27
N PRO A 805 26.06 -29.41 15.48
CA PRO A 805 25.98 -28.67 14.20
C PRO A 805 26.68 -29.42 13.02
N LYS A 806 26.56 -28.86 11.80
CA LYS A 806 27.34 -29.19 10.57
C LYS A 806 27.15 -30.60 9.99
N ALA A 807 26.33 -30.72 8.94
CA ALA A 807 26.60 -31.58 7.76
C ALA A 807 25.44 -31.51 6.75
N LYS A 808 25.48 -30.54 5.82
CA LYS A 808 24.78 -30.67 4.52
C LYS A 808 25.56 -29.91 3.45
N SER A 809 26.39 -30.63 2.69
CA SER A 809 26.62 -30.39 1.26
C SER A 809 27.66 -31.40 0.77
N GLN A 810 27.19 -32.53 0.26
CA GLN A 810 27.99 -33.41 -0.61
C GLN A 810 27.03 -34.40 -1.27
N SER A 811 26.16 -33.93 -2.16
CA SER A 811 25.43 -34.79 -3.11
C SER A 811 24.70 -33.97 -4.19
N VAL A 812 25.40 -33.10 -4.92
CA VAL A 812 24.99 -32.74 -6.30
C VAL A 812 26.26 -32.39 -7.07
N CYS A 813 26.90 -33.40 -7.66
CA CYS A 813 27.99 -33.19 -8.62
C CYS A 813 28.05 -34.37 -9.61
N ARG A 814 26.96 -34.57 -10.36
CA ARG A 814 26.93 -35.42 -11.56
C ARG A 814 25.85 -34.93 -12.51
N LEU A 815 26.24 -34.08 -13.47
CA LEU A 815 25.84 -34.13 -14.89
C LEU A 815 26.24 -32.83 -15.61
N THR A 816 27.49 -32.76 -16.08
CA THR A 816 27.89 -31.77 -17.10
C THR A 816 28.89 -32.38 -18.08
N ILE A 817 28.43 -33.36 -18.87
CA ILE A 817 29.13 -33.78 -20.11
C ILE A 817 28.07 -33.89 -21.20
N ALA A 818 27.70 -32.75 -21.79
CA ALA A 818 26.98 -32.70 -23.07
C ALA A 818 27.04 -31.32 -23.78
N ALA A 819 27.74 -30.32 -23.25
CA ALA A 819 27.69 -28.94 -23.78
C ALA A 819 28.92 -28.50 -24.59
N PHE A 820 29.91 -29.37 -24.83
CA PHE A 820 31.18 -28.97 -25.47
C PHE A 820 31.39 -29.49 -26.91
N LEU A 821 30.44 -30.21 -27.50
CA LEU A 821 30.60 -30.82 -28.84
C LEU A 821 29.49 -30.47 -29.86
N THR A 822 28.74 -29.41 -29.63
CA THR A 822 27.87 -28.75 -30.64
C THR A 822 28.16 -27.26 -30.58
#